data_AF-A0AAD5BER0-F1
#
_entry.id   AF-A0AAD5BER0-F1
#
_cell.length_a   1.000
_cell.length_b   1.000
_cell.length_c   1.000
_cell.angle_alpha   90.00
_cell.angle_beta   90.00
_cell.angle_gamma   90.00
#
_symmetry.space_group_name_H-M   'P 1'
#
loop_
_entity.id
_entity.type
_entity.pdbx_description
1 polymer ?
#
loop_
_entity_poly.entity_id
_entity_poly.type
_entity_poly.pdbx_seq_one_letter_code
_entity_poly.pdbx_strand_id
1 'polypeptide(L)'
;MDSTRTSSETFAQMNFQKETTEFSPSVLAAIVHGCVIKVVPTYRYIESTATHRSLSLTTEVDQILKSKFVVSTLFATTQKILTPNSPASKLIDEMRKKRALPDVISIDASTNFQFIFYSIPSMLENFYVANSNLSVSVDDMTQQFEDASFIEAAQAEFTRNTLIEKEPSLRAFDEVNGMIDEIKLMTNTGFKVCKLPHEDLLNSWENIVLGTRMKRSILQCCKTIINSNKVGLEPGNFLIFEGMPGTGKTSLAKALFQKLAVGGQKLETHVPAIFLEFAAGEIFSRYFGESPKKLSSLLSSVEELSLHHPSSLVFLLIDELETIATYRLKRFSNLVIIATTNIISIIDSAVVDRTVRVFKFNSPSVTEIEQVLKMCLNRVKLDKGDLTESEFSSSLQQIASYCHQNGFSCRRVSKLPSTAVGNLLEECNMTGPLYIYDAIIEIAKLYHTENMLRNFKIRPRQLVSIRGLATTADPAANPNRHHGGLKDQDRIFQNLYGNYGHDLKSAQKMGDWYKTKEIILKGDKWIIDEMKKSGLRGRGGAGFPSGLKWSFMNPPGWEKNPGPRYLVVNADEGEPGTCKDREIIRKDPHKLVEGCLLAGRAMNATAAYIYIRGEFYNETVILQNAINEAYKAGLIGKNACGSGYDFDIYVHRGMGAYVCGEETALIESIEGKAGKPRLKPPFPAGVGLFGRPTTVANVETVSVAPTILRRGGEWFDALGRERNSGTKLFCISGHVNEPCTVEEEMSIPLKELLEKHCGGIKGGWDNLLGVVPGGSSVPIMPKETCDTVLMDYDALRDVGSGLGTAAVIVMNKQTDVIRAIQRFAHFYKHESCGQCTPCREGTTWLQRMMDRFQTGQATEREIDMIFELTKEIEGHTICALGDAAAWPVQGLIKSFRPVMVDRINEYQKKHADLGPVQYGGWVDGGKVKDGVVVDNPIPHGH
;
A
#
# COMPACT_ATOMS: atom_id res chain seq x y z
N MET A 1 37.77 -54.50 16.10
CA MET A 1 36.87 -53.60 16.83
C MET A 1 36.27 -52.66 15.80
N ASP A 2 35.17 -52.99 15.13
CA ASP A 2 33.86 -53.50 15.61
C ASP A 2 33.05 -52.40 16.33
N SER A 3 31.75 -52.21 16.07
CA SER A 3 30.87 -52.84 15.06
C SER A 3 29.51 -52.15 15.01
N THR A 4 28.73 -52.38 13.94
CA THR A 4 27.23 -52.37 13.90
C THR A 4 26.46 -51.06 14.22
N ARG A 5 25.29 -50.76 13.62
CA ARG A 5 24.58 -51.18 12.38
C ARG A 5 23.41 -50.20 12.16
N THR A 6 22.68 -50.34 11.04
CA THR A 6 21.36 -49.72 10.71
C THR A 6 21.32 -48.18 10.61
N SER A 7 20.58 -47.57 9.68
CA SER A 7 19.85 -48.08 8.49
C SER A 7 19.42 -46.91 7.60
N SER A 8 19.31 -47.12 6.27
CA SER A 8 18.81 -46.19 5.23
C SER A 8 19.50 -44.80 5.20
N GLU A 9 20.17 -44.36 4.13
CA GLU A 9 19.95 -44.66 2.71
C GLU A 9 18.56 -44.23 2.20
N THR A 10 18.01 -43.16 2.80
CA THR A 10 16.99 -42.23 2.26
C THR A 10 16.91 -41.03 3.22
N PHE A 11 16.99 -39.76 2.82
CA PHE A 11 16.95 -39.13 1.48
C PHE A 11 18.09 -38.10 1.32
N ALA A 12 18.76 -38.10 0.16
CA ALA A 12 20.09 -37.51 -0.15
C ALA A 12 20.40 -36.03 0.24
N GLN A 13 21.69 -35.72 0.40
CA GLN A 13 22.26 -34.35 0.54
C GLN A 13 23.36 -34.05 -0.50
N MET A 14 23.37 -32.81 -1.02
CA MET A 14 24.35 -32.14 -1.92
C MET A 14 24.11 -30.61 -1.86
N ASN A 15 25.01 -29.67 -2.21
CA ASN A 15 26.48 -29.70 -2.41
C ASN A 15 27.09 -28.26 -2.34
N PHE A 16 28.14 -28.08 -1.52
CA PHE A 16 29.18 -27.01 -1.55
C PHE A 16 28.80 -25.48 -1.47
N GLN A 17 29.75 -24.51 -1.39
CA GLN A 17 30.53 -24.03 -0.19
C GLN A 17 31.37 -22.68 -0.37
N LYS A 18 31.76 -21.94 0.72
CA LYS A 18 32.92 -20.95 0.92
C LYS A 18 32.79 -19.41 0.58
N GLU A 19 33.63 -18.42 1.06
CA GLU A 19 34.28 -18.04 2.37
C GLU A 19 35.14 -16.69 2.35
N THR A 20 35.33 -15.96 3.50
CA THR A 20 36.45 -14.99 3.91
C THR A 20 36.68 -13.59 3.22
N THR A 21 37.36 -12.48 3.71
CA THR A 21 37.89 -11.86 5.01
C THR A 21 38.42 -10.37 4.87
N GLU A 22 38.65 -9.59 5.97
CA GLU A 22 39.08 -8.14 6.04
C GLU A 22 40.61 -7.79 6.15
N PHE A 23 41.01 -6.49 5.97
CA PHE A 23 42.01 -5.62 6.72
C PHE A 23 42.45 -4.33 5.91
N SER A 24 43.19 -3.27 6.33
CA SER A 24 44.03 -2.88 7.51
C SER A 24 44.15 -1.32 7.74
N PRO A 25 44.79 -0.77 8.82
CA PRO A 25 44.69 0.66 9.23
C PRO A 25 45.63 1.76 8.65
N SER A 26 46.53 1.52 7.68
CA SER A 26 47.56 2.51 7.27
C SER A 26 47.07 3.80 6.59
N VAL A 27 45.75 3.99 6.47
CA VAL A 27 45.09 5.05 5.68
C VAL A 27 44.93 6.38 6.45
N LEU A 28 45.11 6.38 7.77
CA LEU A 28 44.58 7.41 8.69
C LEU A 28 45.24 8.81 8.66
N ALA A 29 46.22 9.07 7.79
CA ALA A 29 47.16 10.20 7.94
C ALA A 29 47.25 11.18 6.74
N ALA A 30 46.25 11.22 5.86
CA ALA A 30 46.25 12.04 4.63
C ALA A 30 45.12 13.09 4.56
N ILE A 31 44.56 13.50 5.70
CA ILE A 31 43.56 14.58 5.80
C ILE A 31 44.21 15.80 6.45
N VAL A 32 44.29 16.93 5.73
CA VAL A 32 44.24 18.34 6.19
C VAL A 32 44.75 19.28 5.06
N HIS A 33 44.13 20.46 4.92
CA HIS A 33 44.49 21.57 4.01
C HIS A 33 44.70 21.21 2.52
N GLY A 34 43.61 21.27 1.74
CA GLY A 34 43.64 20.97 0.31
C GLY A 34 44.35 22.01 -0.56
N CYS A 35 45.61 21.76 -0.91
CA CYS A 35 46.18 22.12 -2.20
C CYS A 35 47.40 21.25 -2.57
N VAL A 36 47.38 20.71 -3.80
CA VAL A 36 48.55 20.28 -4.61
C VAL A 36 49.38 19.06 -4.13
N ILE A 37 49.29 17.98 -4.94
CA ILE A 37 50.27 16.90 -5.18
C ILE A 37 50.79 16.06 -3.99
N LYS A 38 50.43 14.77 -4.00
CA LYS A 38 51.39 13.65 -3.93
C LYS A 38 50.94 12.56 -4.91
N VAL A 39 51.78 12.22 -5.90
CA VAL A 39 52.82 11.16 -5.84
C VAL A 39 52.21 9.76 -5.77
N VAL A 40 52.35 9.01 -6.87
CA VAL A 40 52.36 7.54 -6.88
C VAL A 40 53.68 7.10 -6.22
N PRO A 41 53.69 6.47 -5.03
CA PRO A 41 54.91 6.07 -4.35
C PRO A 41 55.15 4.57 -4.57
N THR A 42 55.78 4.21 -5.69
CA THR A 42 56.21 2.84 -5.97
C THR A 42 57.38 2.44 -5.07
N TYR A 43 57.10 1.62 -4.07
CA TYR A 43 58.03 0.59 -3.62
C TYR A 43 57.71 -0.67 -4.46
N ARG A 44 58.59 -1.14 -5.36
CA ARG A 44 59.90 -1.78 -5.11
C ARG A 44 59.71 -2.88 -4.03
N TYR A 45 59.89 -4.17 -4.31
CA TYR A 45 60.94 -4.86 -5.09
C TYR A 45 60.35 -6.04 -5.91
N ILE A 46 60.98 -6.64 -6.92
CA ILE A 46 62.00 -6.18 -7.90
C ILE A 46 62.01 -7.18 -9.11
N GLU A 47 63.04 -7.13 -9.96
CA GLU A 47 63.48 -8.09 -11.00
C GLU A 47 62.88 -9.51 -10.91
N SER A 48 62.45 -10.13 -12.01
CA SER A 48 63.37 -10.53 -13.09
C SER A 48 62.76 -10.57 -14.52
N THR A 49 63.61 -10.21 -15.50
CA THR A 49 63.75 -10.78 -16.87
C THR A 49 62.69 -11.75 -17.41
N ALA A 50 62.25 -11.74 -18.67
CA ALA A 50 62.51 -10.95 -19.90
C ALA A 50 61.51 -11.46 -20.99
N THR A 51 61.39 -10.99 -22.24
CA THR A 51 62.09 -9.95 -23.03
C THR A 51 61.09 -9.35 -24.04
N HIS A 52 61.32 -8.12 -24.51
CA HIS A 52 60.48 -7.47 -25.52
C HIS A 52 60.52 -8.16 -26.90
N ARG A 53 59.46 -7.93 -27.70
CA ARG A 53 59.64 -7.30 -29.01
C ARG A 53 58.58 -6.24 -29.28
N SER A 54 58.97 -5.24 -30.06
CA SER A 54 58.31 -3.93 -30.17
C SER A 54 58.02 -3.56 -31.62
N LEU A 55 57.01 -2.73 -31.85
CA LEU A 55 56.95 -1.82 -33.00
C LEU A 55 56.33 -0.48 -32.55
N SER A 56 56.91 0.63 -32.99
CA SER A 56 56.48 2.00 -32.65
C SER A 56 55.35 2.46 -33.59
N LEU A 57 54.27 3.12 -33.12
CA LEU A 57 54.17 4.46 -32.51
C LEU A 57 54.48 5.61 -33.51
N THR A 58 53.52 6.55 -33.64
CA THR A 58 53.46 7.68 -34.62
C THR A 58 53.31 7.20 -36.09
N THR A 59 52.40 7.70 -36.95
CA THR A 59 51.92 9.08 -37.11
C THR A 59 50.53 9.11 -37.80
N GLU A 60 49.42 8.96 -37.08
CA GLU A 60 48.08 8.99 -37.73
C GLU A 60 46.95 9.68 -36.95
N VAL A 61 47.30 10.32 -35.82
CA VAL A 61 46.44 11.34 -35.16
C VAL A 61 46.12 12.51 -36.13
N ASP A 62 46.94 12.68 -37.18
CA ASP A 62 46.78 13.70 -38.23
C ASP A 62 45.75 13.36 -39.34
N GLN A 63 45.20 12.13 -39.36
CA GLN A 63 44.11 11.77 -40.30
C GLN A 63 42.72 12.03 -39.72
N ILE A 64 42.52 11.84 -38.41
CA ILE A 64 41.22 12.14 -37.76
C ILE A 64 40.91 13.66 -37.78
N LEU A 65 41.94 14.50 -37.94
CA LEU A 65 41.81 15.94 -38.23
C LEU A 65 41.14 16.29 -39.58
N LYS A 66 40.69 15.31 -40.40
CA LYS A 66 40.23 15.53 -41.78
C LYS A 66 38.78 15.12 -42.10
N SER A 67 37.88 15.01 -41.10
CA SER A 67 36.43 14.92 -41.34
C SER A 67 35.62 16.04 -40.66
N LYS A 68 34.81 16.75 -41.46
CA LYS A 68 34.19 18.05 -41.15
C LYS A 68 33.05 17.98 -40.12
N PHE A 69 33.04 18.87 -39.14
CA PHE A 69 32.01 19.91 -38.86
C PHE A 69 32.35 20.55 -37.48
N VAL A 70 32.85 21.77 -37.37
CA VAL A 70 32.15 23.07 -37.59
C VAL A 70 30.83 23.10 -36.80
N VAL A 71 30.82 23.45 -35.53
CA VAL A 71 30.92 24.82 -34.95
C VAL A 71 29.75 25.74 -35.34
N SER A 72 28.80 25.88 -34.41
CA SER A 72 28.08 27.13 -34.08
C SER A 72 27.58 27.00 -32.63
N THR A 73 28.07 27.79 -31.67
CA THR A 73 27.67 29.20 -31.41
C THR A 73 26.16 29.24 -31.12
N LEU A 74 25.67 29.10 -29.89
CA LEU A 74 26.03 29.74 -28.60
C LEU A 74 25.88 31.27 -28.67
N PHE A 75 24.70 31.76 -28.28
CA PHE A 75 24.24 33.17 -28.32
C PHE A 75 24.09 33.75 -29.76
N ALA A 76 23.15 34.64 -30.09
CA ALA A 76 22.12 35.30 -29.27
C ALA A 76 20.87 35.70 -30.09
N THR A 77 19.69 35.59 -29.47
CA THR A 77 18.62 36.61 -29.55
C THR A 77 17.93 36.63 -28.18
N THR A 78 18.33 37.49 -27.23
CA THR A 78 18.03 38.93 -27.15
C THR A 78 16.54 39.19 -26.88
N GLN A 79 16.26 39.94 -25.82
CA GLN A 79 14.91 40.17 -25.29
C GLN A 79 14.05 41.07 -26.18
N LYS A 80 12.72 40.80 -26.14
CA LYS A 80 11.61 41.78 -26.23
C LYS A 80 11.44 42.47 -27.62
N ILE A 81 10.22 42.84 -28.03
CA ILE A 81 9.42 43.98 -27.52
C ILE A 81 10.32 45.22 -27.36
N LEU A 82 10.71 45.73 -28.53
CA LEU A 82 11.88 46.58 -28.76
C LEU A 82 11.75 47.97 -28.14
N THR A 83 12.88 48.54 -27.68
CA THR A 83 13.03 49.97 -27.34
C THR A 83 14.42 50.48 -27.78
N PRO A 84 14.58 51.78 -28.10
CA PRO A 84 15.62 52.21 -29.06
C PRO A 84 17.01 52.48 -28.47
N ASN A 85 17.99 52.68 -29.37
CA ASN A 85 19.35 53.19 -29.11
C ASN A 85 20.35 52.26 -28.37
N SER A 86 20.12 50.95 -28.27
CA SER A 86 21.18 50.01 -27.87
C SER A 86 22.26 49.89 -28.98
N PRO A 87 23.56 49.66 -28.65
CA PRO A 87 24.62 49.54 -29.65
C PRO A 87 24.40 48.42 -30.68
N ALA A 88 23.81 47.29 -30.26
CA ALA A 88 23.47 46.19 -31.15
C ALA A 88 22.41 46.56 -32.22
N SER A 89 21.50 47.49 -31.90
CA SER A 89 20.55 48.03 -32.89
C SER A 89 21.26 48.79 -34.02
N LYS A 90 22.34 49.54 -33.70
CA LYS A 90 23.06 50.37 -34.66
C LYS A 90 23.88 49.54 -35.65
N LEU A 91 24.45 48.43 -35.21
CA LEU A 91 25.23 47.53 -36.08
C LEU A 91 24.34 46.81 -37.11
N ILE A 92 23.12 46.42 -36.71
CA ILE A 92 22.16 45.75 -37.60
C ILE A 92 21.61 46.71 -38.68
N ASP A 93 21.51 48.01 -38.38
CA ASP A 93 21.16 49.05 -39.36
C ASP A 93 22.29 49.38 -40.37
N GLU A 94 23.54 48.99 -40.10
CA GLU A 94 24.61 49.01 -41.10
C GLU A 94 24.58 47.76 -41.98
N MET A 95 24.48 46.56 -41.37
CA MET A 95 24.51 45.30 -42.13
C MET A 95 23.33 45.15 -43.11
N ARG A 96 22.18 45.77 -42.83
CA ARG A 96 21.02 45.80 -43.73
C ARG A 96 21.20 46.59 -45.04
N LYS A 97 22.38 47.19 -45.33
CA LYS A 97 22.57 48.13 -46.46
C LYS A 97 23.34 47.60 -47.69
N LYS A 98 23.87 46.36 -47.73
CA LYS A 98 24.69 45.84 -48.87
C LYS A 98 24.37 44.37 -49.27
N ARG A 99 24.88 43.90 -50.43
CA ARG A 99 24.34 42.77 -51.25
C ARG A 99 25.29 41.55 -51.46
N ALA A 100 24.70 40.39 -51.86
CA ALA A 100 25.08 39.46 -52.97
C ALA A 100 25.74 38.05 -52.77
N LEU A 101 25.01 37.00 -53.22
CA LEU A 101 25.39 35.83 -54.12
C LEU A 101 26.44 34.75 -53.64
N PRO A 102 26.67 33.57 -54.32
CA PRO A 102 25.77 32.38 -54.32
C PRO A 102 26.41 30.93 -54.31
N ASP A 103 25.56 29.88 -54.09
CA ASP A 103 25.67 28.42 -54.45
C ASP A 103 26.86 27.53 -53.91
N VAL A 104 27.04 26.20 -54.13
CA VAL A 104 26.39 25.11 -54.92
C VAL A 104 26.70 23.64 -54.39
N ILE A 105 25.89 22.61 -54.73
CA ILE A 105 26.10 21.11 -54.97
C ILE A 105 27.27 20.30 -54.30
N SER A 106 27.18 18.99 -53.89
CA SER A 106 26.06 18.02 -53.65
C SER A 106 26.40 16.80 -52.70
N ILE A 107 26.59 15.55 -53.23
CA ILE A 107 26.38 14.18 -52.64
C ILE A 107 27.50 13.21 -53.17
N ASP A 108 27.98 12.06 -52.60
CA ASP A 108 27.36 10.73 -52.32
C ASP A 108 28.23 9.75 -51.41
N ALA A 109 27.92 8.43 -51.32
CA ALA A 109 28.37 7.48 -50.27
C ALA A 109 28.97 6.09 -50.69
N SER A 110 29.72 5.43 -49.78
CA SER A 110 29.83 3.95 -49.64
C SER A 110 30.77 3.48 -48.50
N THR A 111 30.33 2.57 -47.62
CA THR A 111 31.17 1.59 -46.88
C THR A 111 30.32 0.52 -46.16
N ASN A 112 30.79 -0.73 -46.13
CA ASN A 112 30.18 -1.85 -45.39
C ASN A 112 31.08 -2.31 -44.22
N PHE A 113 30.49 -2.98 -43.22
CA PHE A 113 31.20 -3.64 -42.10
C PHE A 113 31.60 -5.09 -42.42
N GLN A 114 32.70 -5.59 -41.81
CA GLN A 114 32.97 -7.01 -41.48
C GLN A 114 34.27 -7.14 -40.64
N PHE A 115 34.55 -8.24 -39.92
CA PHE A 115 33.83 -8.80 -38.75
C PHE A 115 34.81 -9.58 -37.83
N ILE A 116 34.44 -9.71 -36.55
CA ILE A 116 35.03 -10.42 -35.38
C ILE A 116 35.82 -11.74 -35.66
N PHE A 117 36.88 -12.04 -34.88
CA PHE A 117 37.18 -13.43 -34.42
C PHE A 117 37.78 -13.56 -33.00
N TYR A 118 37.31 -14.63 -32.34
CA TYR A 118 37.47 -15.26 -31.00
C TYR A 118 38.93 -15.55 -30.51
N SER A 119 39.23 -16.11 -29.31
CA SER A 119 38.54 -17.17 -28.54
C SER A 119 38.86 -17.29 -27.02
N ILE A 120 38.22 -18.27 -26.36
CA ILE A 120 38.50 -18.82 -25.02
C ILE A 120 38.59 -20.35 -25.14
N PRO A 121 39.51 -21.04 -24.44
CA PRO A 121 39.30 -22.45 -24.09
C PRO A 121 39.64 -22.80 -22.62
N SER A 122 39.06 -23.90 -22.14
CA SER A 122 39.24 -24.50 -20.80
C SER A 122 40.36 -25.57 -20.78
N MET A 123 40.50 -26.24 -19.64
CA MET A 123 41.52 -27.24 -19.31
C MET A 123 41.81 -28.31 -20.38
N LEU A 124 43.09 -28.69 -20.50
CA LEU A 124 43.53 -30.06 -20.78
C LEU A 124 44.61 -30.45 -19.75
N GLU A 125 44.82 -31.75 -19.58
CA GLU A 125 45.30 -32.39 -18.35
C GLU A 125 46.67 -31.95 -17.79
N ASN A 126 46.80 -32.08 -16.47
CA ASN A 126 48.08 -32.10 -15.78
C ASN A 126 48.93 -33.30 -16.26
N PHE A 127 49.90 -33.10 -17.15
CA PHE A 127 51.16 -33.85 -17.04
C PHE A 127 52.39 -33.05 -17.48
N TYR A 128 53.31 -32.91 -16.53
CA TYR A 128 54.72 -32.53 -16.62
C TYR A 128 55.29 -32.04 -17.96
N VAL A 129 55.69 -30.77 -17.94
CA VAL A 129 57.00 -30.27 -18.41
C VAL A 129 57.37 -30.57 -19.88
N ALA A 130 57.23 -29.50 -20.68
CA ALA A 130 57.93 -29.23 -21.94
C ALA A 130 57.48 -29.98 -23.21
N ASN A 131 57.87 -29.39 -24.35
CA ASN A 131 57.86 -29.93 -25.72
C ASN A 131 56.46 -30.25 -26.29
N SER A 132 55.72 -29.29 -26.88
CA SER A 132 55.96 -28.58 -28.16
C SER A 132 55.35 -29.26 -29.40
N ASN A 133 54.72 -28.44 -30.24
CA ASN A 133 54.34 -28.66 -31.64
C ASN A 133 53.08 -29.48 -31.94
N LEU A 134 52.51 -29.17 -33.11
CA LEU A 134 51.39 -29.78 -33.84
C LEU A 134 49.99 -29.63 -33.18
N SER A 135 48.93 -29.09 -33.79
CA SER A 135 48.46 -28.89 -35.19
C SER A 135 47.59 -30.03 -35.77
N VAL A 136 46.29 -30.03 -35.43
CA VAL A 136 45.21 -30.84 -36.02
C VAL A 136 43.96 -29.96 -36.21
N SER A 137 43.04 -30.31 -37.11
CA SER A 137 41.90 -29.49 -37.58
C SER A 137 40.56 -29.75 -36.86
N VAL A 138 39.46 -29.20 -37.41
CA VAL A 138 38.25 -28.80 -36.66
C VAL A 138 37.07 -29.78 -36.75
N ASP A 139 37.01 -30.68 -37.73
CA ASP A 139 35.72 -31.21 -38.22
C ASP A 139 35.22 -32.55 -37.63
N ASP A 140 36.06 -33.35 -36.95
CA ASP A 140 35.77 -34.79 -36.70
C ASP A 140 35.17 -35.16 -35.31
N MET A 141 34.79 -34.21 -34.45
CA MET A 141 34.30 -34.50 -33.08
C MET A 141 32.90 -33.93 -32.73
N THR A 142 32.08 -33.59 -33.73
CA THR A 142 30.71 -33.03 -33.49
C THR A 142 29.60 -34.07 -33.62
N GLN A 143 29.83 -35.33 -33.21
CA GLN A 143 28.79 -36.36 -33.21
C GLN A 143 29.02 -37.46 -32.16
N GLN A 144 28.03 -37.63 -31.26
CA GLN A 144 27.97 -38.56 -30.11
C GLN A 144 28.78 -38.12 -28.87
N PHE A 145 28.24 -38.43 -27.68
CA PHE A 145 28.46 -37.78 -26.36
C PHE A 145 27.93 -36.33 -26.30
N GLU A 146 26.73 -36.02 -25.82
CA GLU A 146 25.77 -36.71 -24.93
C GLU A 146 26.33 -37.10 -23.53
N ASP A 147 25.54 -36.72 -22.51
CA ASP A 147 25.67 -36.96 -21.05
C ASP A 147 26.85 -36.35 -20.25
N ALA A 148 26.49 -35.33 -19.45
CA ALA A 148 27.05 -34.96 -18.12
C ALA A 148 28.50 -34.41 -18.00
N SER A 149 28.91 -33.71 -16.93
CA SER A 149 28.19 -32.75 -16.03
C SER A 149 29.16 -32.04 -15.06
N PHE A 150 28.92 -30.74 -14.77
CA PHE A 150 29.29 -30.01 -13.53
C PHE A 150 30.79 -29.74 -13.20
N ILE A 151 30.98 -28.73 -12.31
CA ILE A 151 32.22 -28.31 -11.60
C ILE A 151 33.26 -27.44 -12.37
N GLU A 152 32.89 -26.18 -12.67
CA GLU A 152 33.85 -25.04 -12.67
C GLU A 152 33.43 -23.86 -11.75
N ALA A 153 32.21 -23.90 -11.18
CA ALA A 153 31.63 -22.78 -10.43
C ALA A 153 32.44 -22.32 -9.19
N ALA A 154 33.09 -23.26 -8.49
CA ALA A 154 33.67 -23.02 -7.16
C ALA A 154 34.91 -22.10 -7.14
N GLN A 155 35.59 -21.88 -8.27
CA GLN A 155 36.73 -20.95 -8.35
C GLN A 155 36.35 -19.55 -8.86
N ALA A 156 35.27 -19.44 -9.64
CA ALA A 156 34.69 -18.14 -10.00
C ALA A 156 34.20 -17.40 -8.76
N GLU A 157 33.49 -18.10 -7.87
CA GLU A 157 32.85 -17.54 -6.67
C GLU A 157 33.86 -16.88 -5.71
N PHE A 158 34.97 -17.54 -5.41
CA PHE A 158 36.02 -17.02 -4.50
C PHE A 158 36.71 -15.75 -5.05
N THR A 159 36.89 -15.66 -6.37
CA THR A 159 37.56 -14.50 -7.02
C THR A 159 36.59 -13.33 -7.21
N ARG A 160 35.31 -13.61 -7.50
CA ARG A 160 34.27 -12.59 -7.66
C ARG A 160 34.02 -11.86 -6.35
N ASN A 161 33.94 -12.59 -5.24
CA ASN A 161 33.68 -12.05 -3.91
C ASN A 161 34.74 -11.04 -3.44
N THR A 162 36.01 -11.19 -3.85
CA THR A 162 37.10 -10.25 -3.45
C THR A 162 37.22 -9.00 -4.33
N LEU A 163 36.69 -8.98 -5.55
CA LEU A 163 36.67 -7.79 -6.43
C LEU A 163 35.42 -6.92 -6.24
N ILE A 164 34.29 -7.54 -5.89
CA ILE A 164 33.01 -6.88 -5.61
C ILE A 164 33.15 -5.77 -4.55
N GLU A 165 34.09 -5.88 -3.62
CA GLU A 165 34.32 -4.88 -2.57
C GLU A 165 34.92 -3.54 -3.05
N LYS A 166 35.49 -3.45 -4.27
CA LYS A 166 36.34 -2.30 -4.66
C LYS A 166 35.92 -1.50 -5.90
N GLU A 167 35.19 -2.05 -6.87
CA GLU A 167 34.73 -1.29 -8.06
C GLU A 167 33.20 -1.22 -8.18
N PRO A 168 32.58 -0.02 -8.03
CA PRO A 168 31.12 0.13 -8.05
C PRO A 168 30.45 -0.18 -9.40
N SER A 169 31.15 0.02 -10.52
CA SER A 169 30.59 -0.13 -11.87
C SER A 169 30.37 -1.59 -12.26
N LEU A 170 31.37 -2.45 -12.08
CA LEU A 170 31.26 -3.89 -12.34
C LEU A 170 30.22 -4.55 -11.41
N ARG A 171 30.18 -4.13 -10.13
CA ARG A 171 29.18 -4.57 -9.15
C ARG A 171 27.75 -4.35 -9.67
N ALA A 172 27.46 -3.17 -10.22
CA ALA A 172 26.15 -2.85 -10.79
C ALA A 172 25.79 -3.69 -12.04
N PHE A 173 26.77 -4.08 -12.88
CA PHE A 173 26.48 -4.90 -14.07
C PHE A 173 26.14 -6.35 -13.72
N ASP A 174 26.79 -6.92 -12.72
CA ASP A 174 26.42 -8.23 -12.16
C ASP A 174 25.11 -8.17 -11.39
N GLU A 175 24.87 -7.11 -10.60
CA GLU A 175 23.57 -6.85 -9.95
C GLU A 175 22.42 -6.87 -10.97
N VAL A 176 22.50 -6.12 -12.08
CA VAL A 176 21.43 -6.09 -13.10
C VAL A 176 21.20 -7.45 -13.77
N ASN A 177 22.22 -8.29 -13.91
CA ASN A 177 22.03 -9.65 -14.41
C ASN A 177 21.32 -10.53 -13.36
N GLY A 178 21.76 -10.46 -12.09
CA GLY A 178 21.10 -11.14 -10.97
C GLY A 178 19.63 -10.75 -10.81
N MET A 179 19.30 -9.46 -10.87
CA MET A 179 17.93 -8.95 -10.87
C MET A 179 17.06 -9.60 -11.97
N ILE A 180 17.59 -9.72 -13.19
CA ILE A 180 16.85 -10.30 -14.33
C ILE A 180 16.52 -11.78 -14.04
N ASP A 181 17.44 -12.51 -13.41
CA ASP A 181 17.22 -13.91 -13.07
C ASP A 181 16.36 -14.11 -11.80
N GLU A 182 16.42 -13.20 -10.81
CA GLU A 182 15.42 -13.12 -9.72
C GLU A 182 14.01 -12.88 -10.29
N ILE A 183 13.84 -11.92 -11.21
CA ILE A 183 12.54 -11.64 -11.85
C ILE A 183 12.05 -12.86 -12.67
N LYS A 184 12.95 -13.60 -13.32
CA LYS A 184 12.61 -14.88 -13.99
C LYS A 184 12.23 -15.98 -12.98
N LEU A 185 12.80 -16.02 -11.78
CA LEU A 185 12.33 -16.93 -10.72
C LEU A 185 10.96 -16.52 -10.17
N MET A 186 10.64 -15.22 -10.14
CA MET A 186 9.33 -14.68 -9.80
C MET A 186 8.26 -14.84 -10.93
N THR A 187 8.31 -15.93 -11.69
CA THR A 187 7.49 -16.15 -12.91
C THR A 187 6.02 -16.49 -12.65
N ASN A 188 5.28 -15.51 -12.14
CA ASN A 188 3.82 -15.39 -12.29
C ASN A 188 3.31 -13.94 -12.18
N THR A 189 4.21 -12.95 -12.31
CA THR A 189 4.00 -11.56 -11.86
C THR A 189 3.51 -10.57 -12.93
N GLY A 190 3.48 -10.94 -14.21
CA GLY A 190 2.87 -10.13 -15.27
C GLY A 190 3.68 -8.90 -15.73
N PHE A 191 4.99 -8.87 -15.48
CA PHE A 191 5.89 -7.82 -15.98
C PHE A 191 6.37 -8.06 -17.40
N LYS A 192 6.58 -6.97 -18.15
CA LYS A 192 7.49 -6.91 -19.30
C LYS A 192 8.80 -6.29 -18.81
N VAL A 193 9.92 -6.97 -19.02
CA VAL A 193 11.24 -6.64 -18.45
C VAL A 193 12.20 -6.26 -19.58
N CYS A 194 12.96 -5.19 -19.40
CA CYS A 194 13.88 -4.64 -20.39
C CYS A 194 15.15 -4.12 -19.71
N LYS A 195 16.33 -4.42 -20.26
CA LYS A 195 17.62 -3.89 -19.78
C LYS A 195 17.89 -2.55 -20.46
N LEU A 196 18.24 -1.52 -19.69
CA LEU A 196 18.61 -0.21 -20.21
C LEU A 196 20.14 0.00 -20.10
N PRO A 197 20.78 0.67 -21.09
CA PRO A 197 20.17 1.26 -22.28
C PRO A 197 19.71 0.20 -23.31
N HIS A 198 18.52 0.40 -23.88
CA HIS A 198 17.96 -0.46 -24.95
C HIS A 198 18.11 0.21 -26.32
N GLU A 199 18.38 -0.54 -27.38
CA GLU A 199 18.65 0.05 -28.71
C GLU A 199 17.42 0.75 -29.31
N ASP A 200 16.25 0.10 -29.29
CA ASP A 200 14.99 0.67 -29.81
C ASP A 200 14.57 2.00 -29.17
N LEU A 201 15.05 2.27 -27.94
CA LEU A 201 14.72 3.47 -27.19
C LEU A 201 15.73 4.61 -27.42
N LEU A 202 16.82 4.39 -28.16
CA LEU A 202 17.85 5.40 -28.42
C LEU A 202 17.25 6.68 -29.05
N ASN A 203 17.67 7.83 -28.53
CA ASN A 203 17.21 9.17 -28.90
C ASN A 203 15.69 9.42 -28.75
N SER A 204 14.89 8.49 -28.21
CA SER A 204 13.42 8.60 -28.10
C SER A 204 12.96 9.89 -27.39
N TRP A 205 13.67 10.30 -26.33
CA TRP A 205 13.38 11.50 -25.55
C TRP A 205 13.48 12.79 -26.36
N GLU A 206 14.43 12.88 -27.28
CA GLU A 206 14.58 14.01 -28.19
C GLU A 206 13.34 14.14 -29.09
N ASN A 207 12.87 13.02 -29.63
CA ASN A 207 11.83 12.97 -30.67
C ASN A 207 10.41 13.27 -30.20
N ILE A 208 10.15 13.24 -28.89
CA ILE A 208 8.81 13.54 -28.35
C ILE A 208 8.46 15.02 -28.57
N VAL A 209 7.33 15.31 -29.20
CA VAL A 209 6.80 16.68 -29.25
C VAL A 209 6.16 17.01 -27.90
N LEU A 210 6.91 17.77 -27.08
CA LEU A 210 6.44 18.31 -25.80
C LEU A 210 7.22 19.58 -25.48
N GLY A 211 6.51 20.64 -25.09
CA GLY A 211 7.08 21.98 -24.85
C GLY A 211 8.30 21.95 -23.91
N THR A 212 9.37 22.65 -24.30
CA THR A 212 10.71 22.52 -23.68
C THR A 212 10.72 22.80 -22.17
N ARG A 213 9.86 23.71 -21.69
CA ARG A 213 9.70 24.00 -20.25
C ARG A 213 9.15 22.79 -19.48
N MET A 214 8.24 22.03 -20.09
CA MET A 214 7.67 20.81 -19.51
C MET A 214 8.68 19.67 -19.51
N LYS A 215 9.35 19.39 -20.65
CA LYS A 215 10.44 18.40 -20.72
C LYS A 215 11.52 18.64 -19.65
N ARG A 216 11.98 19.89 -19.51
CA ARG A 216 12.95 20.26 -18.47
C ARG A 216 12.40 20.06 -17.05
N SER A 217 11.14 20.43 -16.79
CA SER A 217 10.54 20.25 -15.46
C SER A 217 10.40 18.77 -15.08
N ILE A 218 9.99 17.91 -16.01
CA ILE A 218 9.86 16.46 -15.77
C ILE A 218 11.24 15.84 -15.49
N LEU A 219 12.23 16.12 -16.36
CA LEU A 219 13.59 15.60 -16.21
C LEU A 219 14.25 16.07 -14.90
N GLN A 220 14.02 17.33 -14.49
CA GLN A 220 14.54 17.87 -13.24
C GLN A 220 13.89 17.21 -12.01
N CYS A 221 12.59 16.89 -12.05
CA CYS A 221 11.94 16.13 -10.98
C CYS A 221 12.61 14.76 -10.79
N CYS A 222 12.75 13.95 -11.86
CA CYS A 222 13.41 12.64 -11.76
C CYS A 222 14.88 12.74 -11.30
N LYS A 223 15.64 13.72 -11.81
CA LYS A 223 17.03 13.94 -11.34
C LYS A 223 17.12 14.36 -9.87
N THR A 224 16.09 15.03 -9.34
CA THR A 224 16.00 15.38 -7.91
C THR A 224 15.67 14.17 -7.04
N ILE A 225 14.80 13.27 -7.51
CA ILE A 225 14.51 11.98 -6.85
C ILE A 225 15.80 11.15 -6.73
N ILE A 226 16.55 10.98 -7.83
CA ILE A 226 17.76 10.15 -7.88
C ILE A 226 18.93 10.72 -7.04
N ASN A 227 19.07 12.05 -6.95
CA ASN A 227 20.18 12.68 -6.20
C ASN A 227 19.85 13.08 -4.76
N SER A 228 18.61 12.82 -4.30
CA SER A 228 18.06 13.14 -2.97
C SER A 228 19.02 12.88 -1.80
N ASN A 229 19.58 11.66 -1.72
CA ASN A 229 20.48 11.22 -0.65
C ASN A 229 21.73 12.11 -0.46
N LYS A 230 22.19 12.83 -1.49
CA LYS A 230 23.37 13.71 -1.39
C LYS A 230 23.08 15.05 -0.70
N VAL A 231 21.82 15.34 -0.38
CA VAL A 231 21.36 16.64 0.14
C VAL A 231 20.59 16.51 1.46
N GLY A 232 20.42 15.29 1.99
CA GLY A 232 19.67 15.04 3.23
C GLY A 232 18.17 15.37 3.12
N LEU A 233 17.58 15.26 1.93
CA LEU A 233 16.19 15.58 1.64
C LEU A 233 15.47 14.36 1.07
N GLU A 234 14.28 14.05 1.56
CA GLU A 234 13.49 12.89 1.13
C GLU A 234 12.21 13.26 0.35
N PRO A 235 12.29 13.40 -0.99
CA PRO A 235 11.10 13.46 -1.84
C PRO A 235 10.39 12.10 -1.93
N GLY A 236 9.20 12.06 -2.54
CA GLY A 236 8.58 10.81 -3.00
C GLY A 236 9.26 10.23 -4.23
N ASN A 237 8.85 9.02 -4.64
CA ASN A 237 9.41 8.30 -5.80
C ASN A 237 8.45 8.23 -7.01
N PHE A 238 7.25 8.82 -6.90
CA PHE A 238 6.12 8.59 -7.80
C PHE A 238 5.73 9.84 -8.60
N LEU A 239 5.47 9.68 -9.89
CA LEU A 239 4.91 10.72 -10.77
C LEU A 239 3.63 10.20 -11.45
N ILE A 240 2.57 10.99 -11.46
CA ILE A 240 1.35 10.70 -12.25
C ILE A 240 1.35 11.52 -13.53
N PHE A 241 1.18 10.84 -14.66
CA PHE A 241 0.86 11.45 -15.95
C PHE A 241 -0.63 11.28 -16.23
N GLU A 242 -1.40 12.35 -16.02
CA GLU A 242 -2.85 12.41 -16.24
C GLU A 242 -3.14 12.98 -17.63
N GLY A 243 -4.08 12.39 -18.37
CA GLY A 243 -4.56 12.96 -19.63
C GLY A 243 -5.35 11.96 -20.45
N MET A 244 -6.14 12.42 -21.42
CA MET A 244 -7.00 11.53 -22.22
C MET A 244 -6.24 10.41 -22.96
N PRO A 245 -6.90 9.31 -23.36
CA PRO A 245 -6.32 8.33 -24.27
C PRO A 245 -5.74 8.97 -25.54
N GLY A 246 -4.56 8.48 -25.95
CA GLY A 246 -3.83 8.94 -27.13
C GLY A 246 -2.88 10.13 -26.93
N THR A 247 -2.65 10.59 -25.68
CA THR A 247 -1.75 11.74 -25.37
C THR A 247 -0.26 11.37 -25.23
N GLY A 248 0.16 10.15 -25.57
CA GLY A 248 1.58 9.73 -25.60
C GLY A 248 2.26 9.54 -24.24
N LYS A 249 1.49 9.46 -23.15
CA LYS A 249 1.96 9.42 -21.75
C LYS A 249 2.92 8.23 -21.48
N THR A 250 2.56 7.05 -21.95
CA THR A 250 3.32 5.79 -21.82
C THR A 250 4.69 5.90 -22.50
N SER A 251 4.70 6.39 -23.74
CA SER A 251 5.91 6.60 -24.56
C SER A 251 6.85 7.65 -23.95
N LEU A 252 6.27 8.71 -23.37
CA LEU A 252 7.02 9.74 -22.63
C LEU A 252 7.73 9.17 -21.39
N ALA A 253 7.12 8.22 -20.69
CA ALA A 253 7.75 7.56 -19.54
C ALA A 253 8.94 6.68 -19.96
N LYS A 254 8.76 5.80 -20.98
CA LYS A 254 9.83 4.92 -21.49
C LYS A 254 11.05 5.72 -21.97
N ALA A 255 10.81 6.77 -22.74
CA ALA A 255 11.85 7.64 -23.26
C ALA A 255 12.63 8.40 -22.16
N LEU A 256 11.93 8.82 -21.10
CA LEU A 256 12.54 9.48 -19.95
C LEU A 256 13.46 8.53 -19.18
N PHE A 257 13.06 7.28 -18.96
CA PHE A 257 13.89 6.27 -18.29
C PHE A 257 15.17 5.96 -19.06
N GLN A 258 15.08 5.72 -20.38
CA GLN A 258 16.27 5.61 -21.25
C GLN A 258 17.17 6.84 -21.13
N LYS A 259 16.60 8.06 -21.14
CA LYS A 259 17.40 9.30 -21.05
C LYS A 259 18.06 9.49 -19.69
N LEU A 260 17.53 8.90 -18.63
CA LEU A 260 18.14 8.90 -17.29
C LEU A 260 19.26 7.86 -17.17
N ALA A 261 19.08 6.64 -17.70
CA ALA A 261 20.11 5.60 -17.75
C ALA A 261 21.36 6.03 -18.54
N VAL A 262 21.19 6.83 -19.60
CA VAL A 262 22.28 7.43 -20.41
C VAL A 262 22.67 8.84 -19.90
N GLY A 263 22.14 9.28 -18.75
CA GLY A 263 21.83 10.68 -18.47
C GLY A 263 22.84 11.56 -17.72
N GLY A 264 24.11 11.15 -17.59
CA GLY A 264 25.14 11.91 -16.85
C GLY A 264 26.54 11.77 -17.46
N GLN A 265 27.14 12.88 -17.93
CA GLN A 265 28.38 12.85 -18.71
C GLN A 265 29.64 12.65 -17.85
N LYS A 266 30.20 11.44 -17.90
CA LYS A 266 31.50 11.15 -18.54
C LYS A 266 31.46 9.71 -19.06
N LEU A 267 32.33 9.37 -20.02
CA LEU A 267 32.53 7.97 -20.40
C LEU A 267 33.15 7.19 -19.22
N GLU A 268 33.15 5.86 -19.31
CA GLU A 268 33.70 4.90 -18.32
C GLU A 268 32.84 4.64 -17.06
N THR A 269 31.79 5.42 -16.78
CA THR A 269 30.81 5.09 -15.72
C THR A 269 29.36 5.01 -16.23
N HIS A 270 29.05 3.95 -16.97
CA HIS A 270 27.65 3.57 -17.19
C HIS A 270 27.06 3.03 -15.87
N VAL A 271 25.88 3.53 -15.49
CA VAL A 271 25.08 2.95 -14.41
C VAL A 271 24.02 2.05 -15.08
N PRO A 272 24.17 0.73 -15.04
CA PRO A 272 23.23 -0.19 -15.68
C PRO A 272 21.87 -0.13 -14.95
N ALA A 273 20.80 -0.37 -15.70
CA ALA A 273 19.46 -0.16 -15.20
C ALA A 273 18.45 -1.17 -15.77
N ILE A 274 17.37 -1.40 -15.03
CA ILE A 274 16.24 -2.22 -15.46
C ILE A 274 15.00 -1.36 -15.61
N PHE A 275 14.26 -1.63 -16.68
CA PHE A 275 12.93 -1.13 -16.93
C PHE A 275 11.89 -2.26 -16.78
N LEU A 276 10.88 -2.00 -15.95
CA LEU A 276 9.72 -2.85 -15.70
C LEU A 276 8.46 -2.14 -16.19
N GLU A 277 7.69 -2.82 -17.03
CA GLU A 277 6.40 -2.34 -17.53
C GLU A 277 5.28 -3.28 -17.07
N PHE A 278 4.23 -2.69 -16.51
CA PHE A 278 3.03 -3.38 -16.04
C PHE A 278 1.78 -2.67 -16.55
N ALA A 279 0.91 -3.40 -17.25
CA ALA A 279 -0.34 -2.88 -17.83
C ALA A 279 -1.55 -3.32 -16.98
N ALA A 280 -2.22 -2.37 -16.32
CA ALA A 280 -3.27 -2.69 -15.36
C ALA A 280 -4.49 -3.41 -16.00
N GLY A 281 -4.77 -3.13 -17.28
CA GLY A 281 -5.86 -3.76 -18.03
C GLY A 281 -5.76 -5.28 -18.18
N GLU A 282 -4.56 -5.87 -18.16
CA GLU A 282 -4.37 -7.32 -18.34
C GLU A 282 -4.94 -8.14 -17.15
N ILE A 283 -5.12 -7.54 -15.97
CA ILE A 283 -5.70 -8.20 -14.77
C ILE A 283 -7.23 -8.39 -14.84
N PHE A 284 -7.97 -7.50 -15.52
CA PHE A 284 -9.43 -7.39 -15.37
C PHE A 284 -10.26 -8.53 -15.99
N SER A 285 -9.64 -9.52 -16.60
CA SER A 285 -10.32 -10.52 -17.43
C SER A 285 -11.02 -11.67 -16.68
N ARG A 286 -10.82 -11.86 -15.35
CA ARG A 286 -11.45 -13.00 -14.61
C ARG A 286 -12.07 -12.74 -13.23
N TYR A 287 -11.52 -11.90 -12.35
CA TYR A 287 -12.11 -11.69 -11.00
C TYR A 287 -11.95 -10.25 -10.47
N PHE A 288 -13.08 -9.58 -10.21
CA PHE A 288 -13.12 -8.34 -9.44
C PHE A 288 -12.89 -8.64 -7.95
N GLY A 289 -11.83 -8.05 -7.37
CA GLY A 289 -11.51 -8.14 -5.93
C GLY A 289 -10.06 -8.52 -5.61
N GLU A 290 -9.34 -9.18 -6.52
CA GLU A 290 -7.93 -9.53 -6.31
C GLU A 290 -6.94 -8.45 -6.76
N SER A 291 -7.34 -7.57 -7.67
CA SER A 291 -6.46 -6.60 -8.36
C SER A 291 -5.60 -5.77 -7.39
N PRO A 292 -6.11 -5.21 -6.27
CA PRO A 292 -5.30 -4.43 -5.34
C PRO A 292 -4.24 -5.28 -4.60
N LYS A 293 -4.55 -6.55 -4.29
CA LYS A 293 -3.61 -7.47 -3.62
C LYS A 293 -2.48 -7.88 -4.56
N LYS A 294 -2.81 -8.18 -5.82
CA LYS A 294 -1.81 -8.50 -6.86
C LYS A 294 -0.90 -7.30 -7.13
N LEU A 295 -1.46 -6.09 -7.25
CA LEU A 295 -0.67 -4.86 -7.38
C LEU A 295 0.20 -4.56 -6.15
N SER A 296 -0.31 -4.77 -4.93
CA SER A 296 0.47 -4.62 -3.69
C SER A 296 1.65 -5.59 -3.62
N SER A 297 1.44 -6.86 -3.99
CA SER A 297 2.51 -7.87 -4.04
C SER A 297 3.56 -7.53 -5.10
N LEU A 298 3.10 -7.12 -6.28
CA LEU A 298 3.93 -6.70 -7.41
C LEU A 298 4.85 -5.54 -7.04
N LEU A 299 4.31 -4.52 -6.35
CA LEU A 299 5.10 -3.38 -5.89
C LEU A 299 6.08 -3.76 -4.77
N SER A 300 5.72 -4.73 -3.90
CA SER A 300 6.62 -5.25 -2.87
C SER A 300 7.87 -5.91 -3.48
N SER A 301 7.71 -6.72 -4.53
CA SER A 301 8.84 -7.36 -5.22
C SER A 301 9.78 -6.35 -5.90
N VAL A 302 9.27 -5.23 -6.41
CA VAL A 302 10.12 -4.16 -7.01
C VAL A 302 10.90 -3.40 -5.95
N GLU A 303 10.35 -3.22 -4.74
CA GLU A 303 11.10 -2.68 -3.60
C GLU A 303 12.23 -3.62 -3.15
N GLU A 304 11.96 -4.94 -3.12
CA GLU A 304 12.92 -5.97 -2.74
C GLU A 304 14.09 -6.04 -3.73
N LEU A 305 13.79 -6.08 -5.03
CA LEU A 305 14.79 -5.95 -6.11
C LEU A 305 15.62 -4.66 -6.01
N SER A 306 14.99 -3.53 -5.69
CA SER A 306 15.69 -2.25 -5.52
C SER A 306 16.57 -2.18 -4.27
N LEU A 307 16.33 -3.04 -3.27
CA LEU A 307 17.09 -3.16 -2.04
C LEU A 307 18.25 -4.15 -2.17
N HIS A 308 18.04 -5.29 -2.84
CA HIS A 308 19.10 -6.27 -3.14
C HIS A 308 20.17 -5.70 -4.07
N HIS A 309 19.79 -4.75 -4.94
CA HIS A 309 20.65 -4.21 -6.00
C HIS A 309 20.77 -2.67 -5.92
N PRO A 310 21.39 -2.13 -4.85
CA PRO A 310 21.41 -0.70 -4.56
C PRO A 310 22.35 0.11 -5.48
N SER A 311 23.26 -0.55 -6.21
CA SER A 311 24.16 0.10 -7.17
C SER A 311 23.50 0.32 -8.53
N SER A 312 22.37 -0.34 -8.77
CA SER A 312 21.66 -0.45 -10.04
C SER A 312 20.37 0.37 -10.05
N LEU A 313 20.04 1.04 -11.16
CA LEU A 313 18.81 1.85 -11.27
C LEU A 313 17.59 1.01 -11.69
N VAL A 314 16.46 1.25 -11.02
CA VAL A 314 15.20 0.52 -11.23
C VAL A 314 14.12 1.49 -11.68
N PHE A 315 13.52 1.23 -12.83
CA PHE A 315 12.49 2.07 -13.45
C PHE A 315 11.19 1.29 -13.62
N LEU A 316 10.09 1.77 -13.04
CA LEU A 316 8.78 1.11 -13.11
C LEU A 316 7.75 2.01 -13.81
N LEU A 317 7.05 1.45 -14.81
CA LEU A 317 5.89 2.04 -15.46
C LEU A 317 4.63 1.22 -15.17
N ILE A 318 3.62 1.91 -14.62
CA ILE A 318 2.26 1.40 -14.42
C ILE A 318 1.36 2.08 -15.45
N ASP A 319 0.85 1.32 -16.43
CA ASP A 319 0.06 1.86 -17.54
C ASP A 319 -1.45 1.57 -17.39
N GLU A 320 -2.27 2.50 -17.91
CA GLU A 320 -3.74 2.50 -17.86
C GLU A 320 -4.34 2.36 -16.46
N LEU A 321 -3.87 3.20 -15.53
CA LEU A 321 -4.28 3.15 -14.13
C LEU A 321 -5.66 3.77 -13.89
N GLU A 322 -6.67 2.92 -13.75
CA GLU A 322 -8.06 3.32 -13.45
C GLU A 322 -8.34 3.43 -11.95
N THR A 323 -7.85 2.49 -11.13
CA THR A 323 -8.00 2.48 -9.66
C THR A 323 -6.76 1.92 -8.94
N ILE A 324 -6.36 2.56 -7.84
CA ILE A 324 -5.44 2.00 -6.81
C ILE A 324 -6.10 2.20 -5.45
N ALA A 325 -6.01 1.19 -4.58
CA ALA A 325 -6.20 1.35 -3.15
C ALA A 325 -4.83 1.37 -2.43
N THR A 326 -4.50 2.51 -1.83
CA THR A 326 -3.62 2.69 -0.65
C THR A 326 -2.35 1.82 -0.50
N TYR A 327 -1.59 1.50 -1.55
CA TYR A 327 -0.24 0.93 -1.38
C TYR A 327 0.79 2.03 -1.07
N ARG A 328 1.71 1.79 -0.12
CA ARG A 328 2.61 2.80 0.47
C ARG A 328 4.07 2.47 0.18
N LEU A 329 4.50 2.84 -1.03
CA LEU A 329 5.84 2.56 -1.55
C LEU A 329 6.96 3.08 -0.65
N LYS A 330 7.96 2.23 -0.39
CA LYS A 330 9.23 2.65 0.22
C LYS A 330 10.04 3.53 -0.75
N ARG A 331 10.83 4.45 -0.18
CA ARG A 331 11.70 5.37 -0.91
C ARG A 331 13.08 4.76 -1.09
N PHE A 332 13.51 4.58 -2.33
CA PHE A 332 14.88 4.18 -2.67
C PHE A 332 15.48 5.20 -3.65
N SER A 333 16.73 5.63 -3.46
CA SER A 333 17.37 6.60 -4.36
C SER A 333 17.59 6.07 -5.78
N ASN A 334 17.59 4.75 -5.95
CA ASN A 334 17.73 4.07 -7.23
C ASN A 334 16.39 3.69 -7.90
N LEU A 335 15.23 3.90 -7.26
CA LEU A 335 13.90 3.54 -7.79
C LEU A 335 13.11 4.76 -8.27
N VAL A 336 12.66 4.78 -9.53
CA VAL A 336 11.76 5.83 -10.05
C VAL A 336 10.52 5.21 -10.68
N ILE A 337 9.34 5.71 -10.28
CA ILE A 337 8.04 5.11 -10.64
C ILE A 337 7.17 6.15 -11.35
N ILE A 338 6.59 5.77 -12.48
CA ILE A 338 5.63 6.59 -13.23
C ILE A 338 4.34 5.79 -13.43
N ALA A 339 3.20 6.43 -13.14
CA ALA A 339 1.88 5.89 -13.45
C ALA A 339 1.16 6.76 -14.47
N THR A 340 0.50 6.15 -15.46
CA THR A 340 -0.34 6.86 -16.43
C THR A 340 -1.82 6.68 -16.09
N THR A 341 -2.63 7.74 -16.23
CA THR A 341 -4.08 7.64 -16.01
C THR A 341 -4.88 8.51 -16.97
N ASN A 342 -6.12 8.13 -17.20
CA ASN A 342 -7.06 8.87 -18.05
C ASN A 342 -7.97 9.82 -17.23
N ILE A 343 -8.24 9.53 -15.95
CA ILE A 343 -9.11 10.32 -15.07
C ILE A 343 -8.59 10.23 -13.62
N ILE A 344 -7.95 11.30 -13.11
CA ILE A 344 -7.31 11.24 -11.79
C ILE A 344 -8.30 11.16 -10.61
N SER A 345 -9.56 11.59 -10.78
CA SER A 345 -10.59 11.54 -9.73
C SER A 345 -11.13 10.13 -9.42
N ILE A 346 -10.59 9.10 -10.07
CA ILE A 346 -10.86 7.68 -9.80
C ILE A 346 -9.67 7.04 -9.05
N ILE A 347 -8.53 7.74 -8.96
CA ILE A 347 -7.39 7.37 -8.12
C ILE A 347 -7.61 7.95 -6.71
N ASP A 348 -7.33 7.13 -5.70
CA ASP A 348 -7.33 7.48 -4.28
C ASP A 348 -6.44 8.72 -4.00
N SER A 349 -6.97 9.72 -3.30
CA SER A 349 -6.28 10.98 -3.02
C SER A 349 -4.96 10.78 -2.28
N ALA A 350 -4.86 9.78 -1.40
CA ALA A 350 -3.63 9.48 -0.67
C ALA A 350 -2.51 8.88 -1.57
N VAL A 351 -2.82 8.53 -2.83
CA VAL A 351 -1.82 8.27 -3.88
C VAL A 351 -1.43 9.57 -4.57
N VAL A 352 -2.41 10.42 -4.91
CA VAL A 352 -2.22 11.71 -5.59
C VAL A 352 -1.34 12.67 -4.77
N ASP A 353 -1.64 12.83 -3.48
CA ASP A 353 -0.94 13.75 -2.57
C ASP A 353 0.50 13.30 -2.24
N ARG A 354 0.83 12.04 -2.51
CA ARG A 354 2.17 11.46 -2.30
C ARG A 354 3.00 11.42 -3.58
N THR A 355 2.46 11.88 -4.70
CA THR A 355 3.25 12.10 -5.92
C THR A 355 4.18 13.29 -5.74
N VAL A 356 5.39 13.20 -6.30
CA VAL A 356 6.29 14.38 -6.39
C VAL A 356 5.67 15.43 -7.30
N ARG A 357 4.90 14.98 -8.31
CA ARG A 357 4.09 15.83 -9.16
C ARG A 357 3.06 15.03 -9.96
N VAL A 358 1.85 15.58 -10.06
CA VAL A 358 0.92 15.29 -11.17
C VAL A 358 1.29 16.20 -12.35
N PHE A 359 1.54 15.60 -13.51
CA PHE A 359 1.65 16.30 -14.78
C PHE A 359 0.38 16.05 -15.60
N LYS A 360 -0.38 17.12 -15.86
CA LYS A 360 -1.61 17.07 -16.68
C LYS A 360 -1.27 17.33 -18.15
N PHE A 361 -1.60 16.37 -19.00
CA PHE A 361 -1.42 16.38 -20.45
C PHE A 361 -2.78 16.59 -21.12
N ASN A 362 -2.99 17.82 -21.58
CA ASN A 362 -4.16 18.17 -22.37
C ASN A 362 -4.18 17.42 -23.71
N SER A 363 -5.32 17.46 -24.40
CA SER A 363 -5.34 17.12 -25.83
C SER A 363 -4.31 17.96 -26.58
N PRO A 364 -3.42 17.37 -27.41
CA PRO A 364 -2.42 18.13 -28.13
C PRO A 364 -3.11 19.14 -29.06
N SER A 365 -2.56 20.35 -29.14
CA SER A 365 -3.06 21.41 -30.00
C SER A 365 -2.85 21.08 -31.49
N VAL A 366 -3.55 21.78 -32.38
CA VAL A 366 -3.43 21.63 -33.84
C VAL A 366 -1.95 21.69 -34.27
N THR A 367 -1.20 22.67 -33.74
CA THR A 367 0.23 22.88 -34.01
C THR A 367 1.14 21.79 -33.42
N GLU A 368 0.78 21.17 -32.29
CA GLU A 368 1.55 20.05 -31.72
C GLU A 368 1.30 18.75 -32.49
N ILE A 369 0.05 18.48 -32.90
CA ILE A 369 -0.27 17.35 -33.79
C ILE A 369 0.44 17.53 -35.14
N GLU A 370 0.48 18.77 -35.65
CA GLU A 370 1.23 19.14 -36.84
C GLU A 370 2.74 18.87 -36.71
N GLN A 371 3.35 19.24 -35.59
CA GLN A 371 4.77 18.94 -35.34
C GLN A 371 5.03 17.44 -35.25
N VAL A 372 4.13 16.65 -34.66
CA VAL A 372 4.24 15.17 -34.66
C VAL A 372 4.18 14.61 -36.09
N LEU A 373 3.23 15.07 -36.91
CA LEU A 373 3.11 14.67 -38.31
C LEU A 373 4.38 15.03 -39.11
N LYS A 374 4.88 16.27 -39.00
CA LYS A 374 6.15 16.70 -39.61
C LYS A 374 7.32 15.81 -39.15
N MET A 375 7.37 15.39 -37.90
CA MET A 375 8.45 14.53 -37.39
C MET A 375 8.33 13.06 -37.84
N CYS A 376 7.12 12.53 -38.02
CA CYS A 376 6.92 11.21 -38.63
C CYS A 376 7.28 11.20 -40.13
N LEU A 377 6.80 12.21 -40.87
CA LEU A 377 7.05 12.37 -42.32
C LEU A 377 8.53 12.63 -42.65
N ASN A 378 9.28 13.30 -41.77
CA ASN A 378 10.74 13.48 -41.93
C ASN A 378 11.58 12.27 -41.47
N ARG A 379 10.97 11.22 -40.87
CA ARG A 379 11.71 10.08 -40.28
C ARG A 379 11.60 8.79 -41.05
N VAL A 380 10.40 8.43 -41.48
CA VAL A 380 10.30 7.50 -42.61
C VAL A 380 10.86 8.27 -43.78
N LYS A 381 12.03 7.85 -44.27
CA LYS A 381 12.73 8.50 -45.40
C LYS A 381 11.94 8.25 -46.69
N LEU A 382 10.85 8.98 -46.81
CA LEU A 382 10.28 9.36 -48.09
C LEU A 382 11.34 10.22 -48.78
N ASP A 383 12.14 9.59 -49.66
CA ASP A 383 13.14 10.32 -50.43
C ASP A 383 12.46 11.42 -51.24
N LYS A 384 13.16 12.55 -51.40
CA LYS A 384 12.55 13.82 -51.86
C LYS A 384 12.40 13.84 -53.38
N GLY A 385 11.44 13.05 -53.87
CA GLY A 385 10.94 12.96 -55.23
C GLY A 385 9.58 12.27 -55.27
N ASP A 386 9.01 12.08 -56.46
CA ASP A 386 7.72 11.42 -56.64
C ASP A 386 7.81 9.92 -56.30
N LEU A 387 7.26 9.52 -55.15
CA LEU A 387 7.20 8.13 -54.70
C LEU A 387 6.16 7.35 -55.48
N THR A 388 6.46 6.10 -55.85
CA THR A 388 5.45 5.23 -56.44
C THR A 388 4.39 4.83 -55.40
N GLU A 389 3.17 4.53 -55.86
CA GLU A 389 2.03 4.23 -54.99
C GLU A 389 2.29 3.03 -54.04
N SER A 390 3.13 2.08 -54.45
CA SER A 390 3.54 0.93 -53.62
C SER A 390 4.60 1.29 -52.56
N GLU A 391 5.59 2.11 -52.91
CA GLU A 391 6.60 2.63 -51.97
C GLU A 391 5.96 3.56 -50.94
N PHE A 392 5.02 4.39 -51.40
CA PHE A 392 4.21 5.24 -50.54
C PHE A 392 3.37 4.38 -49.61
N SER A 393 2.61 3.40 -50.10
CA SER A 393 1.80 2.49 -49.27
C SER A 393 2.65 1.72 -48.22
N SER A 394 3.80 1.19 -48.62
CA SER A 394 4.79 0.57 -47.71
C SER A 394 5.26 1.56 -46.64
N SER A 395 5.59 2.78 -47.03
CA SER A 395 6.02 3.84 -46.12
C SER A 395 4.90 4.34 -45.20
N LEU A 396 3.65 4.36 -45.65
CA LEU A 396 2.48 4.66 -44.80
C LEU A 396 2.23 3.53 -43.79
N GLN A 397 2.44 2.26 -44.18
CA GLN A 397 2.46 1.15 -43.22
C GLN A 397 3.61 1.26 -42.22
N GLN A 398 4.80 1.74 -42.63
CA GLN A 398 5.90 2.04 -41.72
C GLN A 398 5.55 3.20 -40.77
N ILE A 399 4.93 4.29 -41.24
CA ILE A 399 4.45 5.40 -40.39
C ILE A 399 3.40 4.87 -39.38
N ALA A 400 2.43 4.07 -39.83
CA ALA A 400 1.39 3.52 -38.97
C ALA A 400 1.94 2.52 -37.94
N SER A 401 2.87 1.65 -38.36
CA SER A 401 3.57 0.69 -37.50
C SER A 401 4.46 1.40 -36.48
N TYR A 402 5.21 2.42 -36.90
CA TYR A 402 6.02 3.25 -36.01
C TYR A 402 5.15 3.99 -34.98
N CYS A 403 4.02 4.55 -35.40
CA CYS A 403 3.05 5.17 -34.51
C CYS A 403 2.45 4.15 -33.51
N HIS A 404 2.19 2.92 -33.95
CA HIS A 404 1.70 1.83 -33.10
C HIS A 404 2.75 1.39 -32.06
N GLN A 405 3.98 1.10 -32.49
CA GLN A 405 5.10 0.73 -31.62
C GLN A 405 5.40 1.82 -30.57
N ASN A 406 5.25 3.09 -30.94
CA ASN A 406 5.48 4.23 -30.06
C ASN A 406 4.20 4.76 -29.37
N GLY A 407 3.11 3.98 -29.34
CA GLY A 407 1.94 4.24 -28.49
C GLY A 407 1.08 5.46 -28.85
N PHE A 408 1.13 5.95 -30.10
CA PHE A 408 0.37 7.11 -30.55
C PHE A 408 -0.98 6.70 -31.17
N SER A 409 -2.10 7.25 -30.68
CA SER A 409 -3.43 6.92 -31.23
C SER A 409 -3.83 7.85 -32.37
N CYS A 410 -3.91 7.32 -33.61
CA CYS A 410 -4.23 8.09 -34.81
C CYS A 410 -5.66 8.70 -34.85
N ARG A 411 -6.53 8.37 -33.88
CA ARG A 411 -7.94 8.81 -33.73
C ARG A 411 -8.21 10.33 -33.74
N ARG A 412 -7.18 11.18 -33.82
CA ARG A 412 -7.27 12.64 -33.74
C ARG A 412 -6.69 13.38 -34.94
N VAL A 413 -5.95 12.70 -35.83
CA VAL A 413 -5.38 13.32 -37.05
C VAL A 413 -6.50 13.78 -37.99
N SER A 414 -7.58 13.00 -38.08
CA SER A 414 -8.81 13.32 -38.81
C SER A 414 -9.64 14.49 -38.25
N LYS A 415 -9.11 15.25 -37.27
CA LYS A 415 -9.75 16.46 -36.71
C LYS A 415 -8.97 17.75 -37.00
N LEU A 416 -7.91 17.69 -37.80
CA LEU A 416 -7.20 18.88 -38.27
C LEU A 416 -8.01 19.61 -39.36
N PRO A 417 -8.00 20.96 -39.40
CA PRO A 417 -8.51 21.71 -40.55
C PRO A 417 -7.72 21.39 -41.82
N SER A 418 -8.38 21.37 -42.98
CA SER A 418 -7.72 21.01 -44.26
C SER A 418 -6.56 21.94 -44.61
N THR A 419 -6.70 23.23 -44.35
CA THR A 419 -5.64 24.24 -44.50
C THR A 419 -4.43 23.99 -43.59
N ALA A 420 -4.63 23.45 -42.39
CA ALA A 420 -3.52 23.18 -41.47
C ALA A 420 -2.63 22.04 -41.99
N VAL A 421 -3.22 20.98 -42.57
CA VAL A 421 -2.43 19.87 -43.16
C VAL A 421 -1.84 20.26 -44.53
N GLY A 422 -2.51 21.13 -45.30
CA GLY A 422 -1.95 21.66 -46.55
C GLY A 422 -0.63 22.40 -46.34
N ASN A 423 -0.64 23.43 -45.49
CA ASN A 423 0.55 24.20 -45.13
C ASN A 423 1.66 23.31 -44.52
N LEU A 424 1.27 22.26 -43.80
CA LEU A 424 2.17 21.31 -43.15
C LEU A 424 2.98 20.50 -44.17
N LEU A 425 2.35 20.10 -45.28
CA LEU A 425 2.99 19.36 -46.37
C LEU A 425 3.87 20.29 -47.24
N GLU A 426 3.42 21.51 -47.51
CA GLU A 426 4.24 22.54 -48.16
C GLU A 426 5.51 22.85 -47.36
N GLU A 427 5.42 23.08 -46.05
CA GLU A 427 6.61 23.32 -45.18
C GLU A 427 7.58 22.12 -45.10
N CYS A 428 7.13 20.91 -45.41
CA CYS A 428 7.98 19.73 -45.52
C CYS A 428 8.65 19.58 -46.90
N ASN A 429 8.36 20.47 -47.86
CA ASN A 429 8.64 20.35 -49.29
C ASN A 429 8.03 19.07 -49.92
N MET A 430 6.87 18.60 -49.43
CA MET A 430 6.12 17.51 -50.04
C MET A 430 5.15 18.05 -51.10
N THR A 431 5.70 18.49 -52.24
CA THR A 431 4.92 18.99 -53.38
C THR A 431 4.25 17.86 -54.15
N GLY A 432 3.22 17.26 -53.56
CA GLY A 432 2.33 16.29 -54.21
C GLY A 432 0.86 16.75 -54.19
N PRO A 433 0.02 16.29 -55.13
CA PRO A 433 -1.39 16.66 -55.18
C PRO A 433 -2.19 16.15 -53.96
N LEU A 434 -3.45 16.60 -53.84
CA LEU A 434 -4.33 16.44 -52.66
C LEU A 434 -4.41 15.02 -52.06
N TYR A 435 -4.10 13.98 -52.82
CA TYR A 435 -4.07 12.58 -52.39
C TYR A 435 -3.28 12.31 -51.09
N ILE A 436 -2.26 13.09 -50.75
CA ILE A 436 -1.55 12.94 -49.46
C ILE A 436 -2.50 13.20 -48.27
N TYR A 437 -3.45 14.14 -48.42
CA TYR A 437 -4.46 14.45 -47.41
C TYR A 437 -5.43 13.28 -47.19
N ASP A 438 -5.94 12.70 -48.29
CA ASP A 438 -6.83 11.54 -48.24
C ASP A 438 -6.09 10.27 -47.75
N ALA A 439 -4.82 10.09 -48.09
CA ALA A 439 -4.00 8.98 -47.61
C ALA A 439 -3.80 9.02 -46.08
N ILE A 440 -3.56 10.20 -45.51
CA ILE A 440 -3.47 10.38 -44.04
C ILE A 440 -4.82 10.07 -43.36
N ILE A 441 -5.94 10.34 -44.03
CA ILE A 441 -7.30 9.97 -43.56
C ILE A 441 -7.56 8.47 -43.75
N GLU A 442 -7.06 7.83 -44.81
CA GLU A 442 -7.09 6.37 -45.00
C GLU A 442 -6.30 5.62 -43.92
N ILE A 443 -5.11 6.10 -43.51
CA ILE A 443 -4.39 5.52 -42.35
C ILE A 443 -5.28 5.51 -41.10
N ALA A 444 -6.00 6.60 -40.83
CA ALA A 444 -6.91 6.70 -39.70
C ALA A 444 -8.16 5.79 -39.83
N LYS A 445 -8.58 5.44 -41.05
CA LYS A 445 -9.66 4.46 -41.32
C LYS A 445 -9.15 3.02 -41.23
N LEU A 446 -8.07 2.67 -41.93
CA LEU A 446 -7.44 1.35 -41.94
C LEU A 446 -7.10 0.86 -40.53
N TYR A 447 -6.56 1.73 -39.67
CA TYR A 447 -6.28 1.40 -38.28
C TYR A 447 -7.56 1.15 -37.46
N HIS A 448 -8.70 1.74 -37.85
CA HIS A 448 -10.00 1.40 -37.29
C HIS A 448 -10.53 0.07 -37.85
N THR A 449 -10.27 -0.25 -39.12
CA THR A 449 -10.66 -1.50 -39.78
C THR A 449 -9.89 -2.71 -39.27
N GLU A 450 -8.57 -2.63 -39.07
CA GLU A 450 -7.80 -3.73 -38.44
C GLU A 450 -8.25 -3.99 -36.99
N ASN A 451 -8.46 -2.92 -36.21
CA ASN A 451 -8.99 -3.06 -34.86
C ASN A 451 -10.45 -3.53 -34.84
N MET A 452 -11.26 -3.25 -35.88
CA MET A 452 -12.52 -3.95 -36.06
C MET A 452 -12.26 -5.43 -36.34
N LEU A 453 -11.48 -5.78 -37.37
CA LEU A 453 -11.26 -7.17 -37.81
C LEU A 453 -10.67 -8.08 -36.70
N ARG A 454 -9.75 -7.58 -35.86
CA ARG A 454 -9.27 -8.32 -34.68
C ARG A 454 -10.35 -8.50 -33.61
N ASN A 455 -11.25 -7.52 -33.45
CA ASN A 455 -12.46 -7.63 -32.61
C ASN A 455 -13.67 -8.27 -33.32
N PHE A 456 -13.55 -8.66 -34.60
CA PHE A 456 -14.62 -9.21 -35.44
C PHE A 456 -14.42 -10.70 -35.78
N LYS A 457 -13.79 -11.47 -34.89
CA LYS A 457 -14.18 -12.88 -34.71
C LYS A 457 -15.52 -12.99 -33.95
N ILE A 458 -16.55 -12.35 -34.50
CA ILE A 458 -17.94 -12.54 -34.07
C ILE A 458 -18.46 -13.85 -34.67
N ARG A 459 -18.99 -14.73 -33.82
CA ARG A 459 -20.28 -15.44 -34.02
C ARG A 459 -20.67 -16.25 -32.78
N PRO A 460 -21.97 -16.42 -32.47
CA PRO A 460 -23.15 -15.69 -32.96
C PRO A 460 -23.90 -14.92 -31.84
N ARG A 461 -24.91 -14.13 -32.24
CA ARG A 461 -25.88 -13.46 -31.36
C ARG A 461 -26.99 -14.42 -30.89
N GLN A 462 -27.85 -13.90 -30.01
CA GLN A 462 -29.14 -14.42 -29.51
C GLN A 462 -29.02 -15.29 -28.24
N LEU A 463 -29.92 -15.18 -27.25
CA LEU A 463 -31.11 -14.32 -27.13
C LEU A 463 -30.97 -13.21 -26.06
N VAL A 464 -31.86 -12.21 -26.15
CA VAL A 464 -32.17 -11.32 -25.03
C VAL A 464 -32.88 -12.14 -23.94
N SER A 465 -32.33 -12.15 -22.72
CA SER A 465 -33.08 -12.59 -21.53
C SER A 465 -33.05 -11.47 -20.48
N ILE A 466 -34.23 -11.04 -20.03
CA ILE A 466 -34.38 -10.00 -19.03
C ILE A 466 -34.10 -10.62 -17.64
N ARG A 467 -32.96 -10.26 -17.04
CA ARG A 467 -32.51 -10.49 -15.65
C ARG A 467 -31.17 -9.75 -15.49
N GLY A 468 -30.90 -8.93 -14.48
CA GLY A 468 -31.76 -8.38 -13.43
C GLY A 468 -31.05 -7.16 -12.81
N LEU A 469 -31.72 -6.40 -11.94
CA LEU A 469 -31.07 -5.35 -11.15
C LEU A 469 -30.03 -5.95 -10.19
N ALA A 470 -29.13 -5.11 -9.66
CA ALA A 470 -28.25 -5.49 -8.57
C ALA A 470 -29.09 -6.07 -7.42
N THR A 471 -28.84 -7.33 -7.08
CA THR A 471 -29.51 -7.95 -5.94
C THR A 471 -29.00 -7.31 -4.65
N THR A 472 -29.96 -6.87 -3.83
CA THR A 472 -29.80 -6.86 -2.38
C THR A 472 -29.10 -8.14 -1.93
N ALA A 473 -28.19 -8.05 -0.95
CA ALA A 473 -27.42 -9.19 -0.45
C ALA A 473 -28.37 -10.39 -0.22
N ASP A 474 -28.13 -11.48 -0.96
CA ASP A 474 -29.21 -12.38 -1.35
C ASP A 474 -29.95 -12.95 -0.12
N PRO A 475 -31.24 -12.61 0.09
CA PRO A 475 -32.05 -13.23 1.14
C PRO A 475 -32.04 -14.75 0.99
N ALA A 476 -31.91 -15.27 -0.24
CA ALA A 476 -31.94 -16.69 -0.54
C ALA A 476 -30.67 -17.47 -0.16
N ALA A 477 -29.68 -16.86 0.51
CA ALA A 477 -28.68 -17.62 1.28
C ALA A 477 -29.37 -18.57 2.27
N ASN A 478 -30.48 -18.13 2.89
CA ASN A 478 -31.59 -19.00 3.30
C ASN A 478 -32.85 -18.14 3.53
N PRO A 479 -33.80 -18.02 2.58
CA PRO A 479 -34.81 -16.96 2.59
C PRO A 479 -35.92 -17.16 3.62
N ASN A 480 -35.95 -18.34 4.24
CA ASN A 480 -36.87 -18.70 5.32
C ASN A 480 -36.21 -18.60 6.72
N ARG A 481 -34.93 -18.20 6.80
CA ARG A 481 -34.22 -18.08 8.08
C ARG A 481 -34.43 -16.69 8.68
N HIS A 482 -35.34 -16.63 9.66
CA HIS A 482 -35.28 -15.58 10.67
C HIS A 482 -34.01 -15.78 11.52
N HIS A 483 -33.33 -14.68 11.87
CA HIS A 483 -32.26 -14.68 12.86
C HIS A 483 -32.78 -14.11 14.18
N GLY A 484 -32.21 -14.55 15.30
CA GLY A 484 -32.76 -14.31 16.64
C GLY A 484 -33.64 -15.46 17.11
N GLY A 485 -33.88 -15.54 18.43
CA GLY A 485 -34.53 -16.71 19.04
C GLY A 485 -33.52 -17.75 19.51
N LEU A 486 -32.36 -17.31 20.00
CA LEU A 486 -31.33 -18.19 20.53
C LEU A 486 -31.90 -18.98 21.71
N LYS A 487 -31.86 -20.31 21.61
CA LYS A 487 -32.33 -21.21 22.68
C LYS A 487 -31.32 -21.21 23.82
N ASP A 488 -31.79 -21.41 25.05
CA ASP A 488 -30.90 -21.35 26.22
C ASP A 488 -29.81 -22.44 26.22
N GLN A 489 -30.10 -23.60 25.62
CA GLN A 489 -29.12 -24.66 25.33
C GLN A 489 -28.02 -24.26 24.33
N ASP A 490 -28.24 -23.21 23.54
CA ASP A 490 -27.32 -22.71 22.50
C ASP A 490 -26.59 -21.42 22.95
N ARG A 491 -26.90 -20.91 24.15
CA ARG A 491 -26.14 -19.85 24.83
C ARG A 491 -24.81 -20.41 25.36
N ILE A 492 -23.74 -19.66 25.17
CA ILE A 492 -22.39 -20.00 25.67
C ILE A 492 -22.21 -19.51 27.11
N PHE A 493 -22.76 -18.35 27.45
CA PHE A 493 -22.63 -17.71 28.76
C PHE A 493 -23.81 -18.07 29.67
N GLN A 494 -23.87 -19.34 30.07
CA GLN A 494 -25.00 -19.90 30.82
C GLN A 494 -25.20 -19.27 32.21
N ASN A 495 -24.16 -18.66 32.81
CA ASN A 495 -24.28 -17.93 34.06
C ASN A 495 -24.26 -16.40 33.88
N LEU A 496 -24.56 -15.85 32.68
CA LEU A 496 -24.51 -14.41 32.39
C LEU A 496 -25.27 -13.52 33.39
N TYR A 497 -26.27 -14.06 34.10
CA TYR A 497 -27.03 -13.34 35.14
C TYR A 497 -26.50 -13.53 36.57
N GLY A 498 -25.69 -14.57 36.84
CA GLY A 498 -25.17 -14.88 38.18
C GLY A 498 -26.10 -15.72 39.05
N ASN A 499 -26.97 -16.51 38.42
CA ASN A 499 -27.95 -17.37 39.09
C ASN A 499 -27.30 -18.64 39.69
N TYR A 500 -26.10 -18.99 39.23
CA TYR A 500 -25.29 -20.12 39.70
C TYR A 500 -23.97 -19.62 40.31
N GLY A 501 -23.30 -20.49 41.07
CA GLY A 501 -21.96 -20.20 41.59
C GLY A 501 -20.94 -19.96 40.47
N HIS A 502 -19.98 -19.07 40.73
CA HIS A 502 -18.84 -18.82 39.83
C HIS A 502 -17.61 -19.70 40.17
N ASP A 503 -17.77 -20.67 41.07
CA ASP A 503 -16.74 -21.62 41.49
C ASP A 503 -16.50 -22.74 40.47
N LEU A 504 -15.37 -23.44 40.59
CA LEU A 504 -14.96 -24.51 39.68
C LEU A 504 -15.99 -25.66 39.61
N LYS A 505 -16.66 -25.99 40.73
CA LYS A 505 -17.66 -27.08 40.78
C LYS A 505 -18.93 -26.72 40.03
N SER A 506 -19.27 -25.44 39.98
CA SER A 506 -20.43 -24.90 39.28
C SER A 506 -20.13 -24.77 37.78
N ALA A 507 -18.95 -24.25 37.43
CA ALA A 507 -18.46 -24.20 36.06
C ALA A 507 -18.39 -25.59 35.41
N GLN A 508 -17.87 -26.60 36.13
CA GLN A 508 -17.82 -27.99 35.65
C GLN A 508 -19.20 -28.60 35.39
N LYS A 509 -20.24 -28.23 36.16
CA LYS A 509 -21.62 -28.65 35.89
C LYS A 509 -22.21 -28.02 34.63
N MET A 510 -21.75 -26.83 34.26
CA MET A 510 -22.11 -26.12 33.03
C MET A 510 -21.22 -26.52 31.83
N GLY A 511 -20.36 -27.54 32.00
CA GLY A 511 -19.53 -28.10 30.93
C GLY A 511 -18.21 -27.39 30.67
N ASP A 512 -17.81 -26.43 31.51
CA ASP A 512 -16.45 -25.89 31.48
C ASP A 512 -15.45 -26.91 32.03
N TRP A 513 -14.20 -26.84 31.56
CA TRP A 513 -13.15 -27.84 31.81
C TRP A 513 -13.48 -29.27 31.31
N TYR A 514 -14.55 -29.44 30.53
CA TYR A 514 -14.88 -30.74 29.93
C TYR A 514 -14.02 -31.01 28.68
N LYS A 515 -13.26 -32.12 28.73
CA LYS A 515 -12.37 -32.63 27.68
C LYS A 515 -11.27 -31.66 27.21
N THR A 516 -10.89 -30.73 28.06
CA THR A 516 -9.83 -29.73 27.80
C THR A 516 -8.49 -30.39 27.48
N LYS A 517 -8.14 -31.47 28.18
CA LYS A 517 -6.93 -32.28 27.92
C LYS A 517 -6.92 -32.83 26.50
N GLU A 518 -8.02 -33.45 26.08
CA GLU A 518 -8.16 -34.03 24.74
C GLU A 518 -8.12 -32.96 23.65
N ILE A 519 -8.68 -31.76 23.91
CA ILE A 519 -8.56 -30.61 22.99
C ILE A 519 -7.09 -30.16 22.87
N ILE A 520 -6.36 -30.04 23.99
CA ILE A 520 -4.93 -29.66 23.98
C ILE A 520 -4.08 -30.68 23.19
N LEU A 521 -4.38 -31.97 23.34
CA LEU A 521 -3.66 -33.07 22.68
C LEU A 521 -3.95 -33.20 21.18
N LYS A 522 -5.04 -32.60 20.65
CA LYS A 522 -5.25 -32.49 19.19
C LYS A 522 -4.31 -31.49 18.51
N GLY A 523 -3.64 -30.63 19.29
CA GLY A 523 -2.63 -29.70 18.82
C GLY A 523 -3.15 -28.37 18.28
N ASP A 524 -2.24 -27.39 18.23
CA ASP A 524 -2.49 -26.01 17.82
C ASP A 524 -3.12 -25.89 16.44
N LYS A 525 -2.62 -26.64 15.45
CA LYS A 525 -3.18 -26.61 14.09
C LYS A 525 -4.67 -26.98 14.07
N TRP A 526 -5.07 -28.04 14.79
CA TRP A 526 -6.48 -28.43 14.88
C TRP A 526 -7.33 -27.34 15.53
N ILE A 527 -6.84 -26.76 16.63
CA ILE A 527 -7.55 -25.67 17.33
C ILE A 527 -7.68 -24.44 16.42
N ILE A 528 -6.61 -24.03 15.74
CA ILE A 528 -6.60 -22.91 14.79
C ILE A 528 -7.60 -23.16 13.65
N ASP A 529 -7.57 -24.34 13.03
CA ASP A 529 -8.37 -24.62 11.84
C ASP A 529 -9.86 -24.79 12.19
N GLU A 530 -10.21 -25.37 13.33
CA GLU A 530 -11.60 -25.42 13.83
C GLU A 530 -12.11 -24.02 14.22
N MET A 531 -11.25 -23.15 14.78
CA MET A 531 -11.60 -21.75 15.06
C MET A 531 -11.71 -20.89 13.79
N LYS A 532 -10.99 -21.20 12.70
CA LYS A 532 -11.25 -20.60 11.38
C LYS A 532 -12.60 -21.08 10.83
N LYS A 533 -12.86 -22.38 10.91
CA LYS A 533 -14.10 -23.04 10.46
C LYS A 533 -15.35 -22.50 11.15
N SER A 534 -15.22 -22.01 12.39
CA SER A 534 -16.31 -21.38 13.14
C SER A 534 -16.75 -19.99 12.65
N GLY A 535 -16.02 -19.36 11.72
CA GLY A 535 -16.29 -17.99 11.28
C GLY A 535 -16.05 -16.90 12.35
N LEU A 536 -15.62 -17.24 13.58
CA LEU A 536 -15.56 -16.32 14.72
C LEU A 536 -14.75 -15.04 14.44
N ARG A 537 -15.44 -13.90 14.33
CA ARG A 537 -14.86 -12.55 14.26
C ARG A 537 -14.68 -11.94 15.65
N GLY A 538 -13.59 -11.20 15.83
CA GLY A 538 -13.12 -10.65 17.12
C GLY A 538 -14.12 -9.68 17.76
N ARG A 539 -14.61 -10.04 18.95
CA ARG A 539 -15.76 -9.45 19.64
C ARG A 539 -15.45 -8.17 20.46
N GLY A 540 -14.34 -7.51 20.17
CA GLY A 540 -13.86 -6.30 20.86
C GLY A 540 -13.89 -5.02 20.02
N GLY A 541 -14.67 -4.97 18.93
CA GLY A 541 -14.74 -3.81 18.03
C GLY A 541 -14.40 -4.15 16.57
N ALA A 542 -13.12 -4.39 16.29
CA ALA A 542 -12.58 -4.46 14.93
C ALA A 542 -13.08 -5.64 14.06
N GLY A 543 -13.77 -6.64 14.62
CA GLY A 543 -14.40 -7.71 13.84
C GLY A 543 -13.46 -8.57 12.98
N PHE A 544 -12.15 -8.60 13.30
CA PHE A 544 -11.15 -9.36 12.54
C PHE A 544 -11.30 -10.89 12.76
N PRO A 545 -11.16 -11.76 11.76
CA PRO A 545 -11.31 -13.22 11.92
C PRO A 545 -10.31 -13.82 12.93
N SER A 546 -10.82 -14.46 13.98
CA SER A 546 -10.04 -14.82 15.17
C SER A 546 -9.06 -15.96 14.91
N GLY A 547 -9.53 -17.07 14.30
CA GLY A 547 -8.66 -18.19 13.93
C GLY A 547 -7.56 -17.81 12.92
N LEU A 548 -7.80 -16.80 12.07
CA LEU A 548 -6.75 -16.22 11.23
C LEU A 548 -5.75 -15.43 12.07
N LYS A 549 -6.22 -14.57 12.98
CA LYS A 549 -5.33 -13.80 13.88
C LYS A 549 -4.42 -14.71 14.70
N TRP A 550 -4.96 -15.80 15.23
CA TRP A 550 -4.21 -16.76 16.03
C TRP A 550 -3.14 -17.49 15.19
N SER A 551 -3.42 -17.77 13.92
CA SER A 551 -2.43 -18.39 13.02
C SER A 551 -1.19 -17.53 12.76
N PHE A 552 -1.25 -16.20 12.97
CA PHE A 552 -0.08 -15.33 12.87
C PHE A 552 0.96 -15.56 13.99
N MET A 553 0.59 -16.27 15.06
CA MET A 553 1.52 -16.64 16.14
C MET A 553 2.39 -17.85 15.79
N ASN A 554 1.98 -18.66 14.81
CA ASN A 554 2.67 -19.88 14.36
C ASN A 554 3.05 -19.79 12.87
N PRO A 555 3.84 -18.77 12.43
CA PRO A 555 4.34 -18.73 11.05
C PRO A 555 5.25 -19.95 10.75
N PRO A 556 5.48 -20.32 9.47
CA PRO A 556 6.35 -21.44 9.13
C PRO A 556 7.74 -21.31 9.76
N GLY A 557 8.16 -22.30 10.55
CA GLY A 557 9.44 -22.26 11.27
C GLY A 557 9.44 -21.43 12.56
N TRP A 558 8.28 -21.11 13.14
CA TRP A 558 8.16 -20.41 14.43
C TRP A 558 8.93 -21.11 15.57
N GLU A 559 9.11 -22.42 15.46
CA GLU A 559 9.87 -23.28 16.37
C GLU A 559 11.35 -22.84 16.45
N LYS A 560 11.88 -22.22 15.38
CA LYS A 560 13.25 -21.69 15.29
C LYS A 560 13.45 -20.36 16.02
N ASN A 561 12.41 -19.75 16.58
CA ASN A 561 12.51 -18.55 17.41
C ASN A 561 12.31 -18.94 18.90
N PRO A 562 13.40 -19.25 19.63
CA PRO A 562 13.32 -19.76 20.99
C PRO A 562 12.97 -18.67 22.02
N GLY A 563 12.08 -19.03 22.92
CA GLY A 563 11.65 -18.20 24.04
C GLY A 563 10.13 -18.16 24.18
N PRO A 564 9.61 -17.42 25.16
CA PRO A 564 8.19 -17.40 25.45
C PRO A 564 7.39 -16.66 24.38
N ARG A 565 6.13 -17.09 24.22
CA ARG A 565 5.08 -16.43 23.43
C ARG A 565 3.92 -16.09 24.36
N TYR A 566 3.17 -15.03 24.09
CA TYR A 566 2.14 -14.57 25.02
C TYR A 566 0.75 -14.48 24.39
N LEU A 567 -0.25 -14.98 25.11
CA LEU A 567 -1.62 -14.49 24.98
C LEU A 567 -1.75 -13.26 25.87
N VAL A 568 -2.37 -12.21 25.37
CA VAL A 568 -2.82 -11.08 26.18
C VAL A 568 -4.32 -10.98 26.03
N VAL A 569 -5.04 -11.06 27.14
CA VAL A 569 -6.50 -10.87 27.13
C VAL A 569 -6.81 -9.43 27.47
N ASN A 570 -7.52 -8.77 26.57
CA ASN A 570 -8.08 -7.44 26.81
C ASN A 570 -9.38 -7.58 27.62
N ALA A 571 -9.31 -7.12 28.87
CA ALA A 571 -10.39 -7.05 29.85
C ALA A 571 -10.51 -5.61 30.42
N ASP A 572 -10.08 -4.59 29.66
CA ASP A 572 -10.17 -3.19 30.07
C ASP A 572 -11.59 -2.63 29.94
N GLU A 573 -12.33 -2.98 28.88
CA GLU A 573 -13.73 -2.57 28.67
C GLU A 573 -14.01 -1.08 28.97
N GLY A 574 -13.12 -0.19 28.51
CA GLY A 574 -13.30 1.25 28.64
C GLY A 574 -14.45 1.84 27.81
N GLU A 575 -14.89 1.15 26.75
CA GLU A 575 -15.83 1.63 25.73
C GLU A 575 -17.25 1.93 26.29
N PRO A 576 -17.71 3.20 26.28
CA PRO A 576 -19.01 3.59 26.83
C PRO A 576 -20.19 2.79 26.27
N GLY A 577 -21.07 2.35 27.18
CA GLY A 577 -22.20 1.46 26.90
C GLY A 577 -21.86 -0.04 26.98
N THR A 578 -20.58 -0.41 27.01
CA THR A 578 -20.15 -1.82 27.07
C THR A 578 -19.99 -2.30 28.52
N CYS A 579 -20.50 -3.49 28.83
CA CYS A 579 -20.36 -4.14 30.14
C CYS A 579 -20.44 -5.68 30.08
N LYS A 580 -20.23 -6.27 28.89
CA LYS A 580 -20.32 -7.71 28.61
C LYS A 580 -19.14 -8.50 29.15
N ASP A 581 -17.93 -7.96 29.01
CA ASP A 581 -16.71 -8.64 29.42
C ASP A 581 -16.62 -8.64 30.96
N ARG A 582 -17.08 -7.56 31.60
CA ARG A 582 -17.38 -7.51 33.04
C ARG A 582 -18.31 -8.63 33.51
N GLU A 583 -19.40 -8.94 32.78
CA GLU A 583 -20.29 -10.04 33.18
C GLU A 583 -19.58 -11.40 33.11
N ILE A 584 -18.81 -11.66 32.05
CA ILE A 584 -18.03 -12.90 31.90
C ILE A 584 -17.07 -13.05 33.08
N ILE A 585 -16.25 -12.04 33.36
CA ILE A 585 -15.22 -12.06 34.41
C ILE A 585 -15.83 -12.33 35.79
N ARG A 586 -17.03 -11.80 36.07
CA ARG A 586 -17.63 -11.84 37.43
C ARG A 586 -18.60 -12.99 37.69
N LYS A 587 -18.96 -13.77 36.67
CA LYS A 587 -19.98 -14.84 36.75
C LYS A 587 -19.58 -16.16 36.08
N ASP A 588 -18.85 -16.08 34.96
CA ASP A 588 -18.31 -17.23 34.21
C ASP A 588 -16.75 -17.19 34.13
N PRO A 589 -16.00 -16.85 35.21
CA PRO A 589 -14.54 -16.65 35.14
C PRO A 589 -13.79 -17.90 34.67
N HIS A 590 -14.23 -19.09 35.09
CA HIS A 590 -13.64 -20.37 34.67
C HIS A 590 -13.70 -20.59 33.15
N LYS A 591 -14.73 -20.07 32.47
CA LYS A 591 -14.87 -20.12 31.01
C LYS A 591 -13.81 -19.25 30.31
N LEU A 592 -13.49 -18.09 30.90
CA LEU A 592 -12.36 -17.26 30.46
C LEU A 592 -11.01 -17.94 30.74
N VAL A 593 -10.81 -18.53 31.93
CA VAL A 593 -9.56 -19.19 32.31
C VAL A 593 -9.28 -20.42 31.43
N GLU A 594 -10.30 -21.23 31.11
CA GLU A 594 -10.18 -22.31 30.12
C GLU A 594 -9.93 -21.74 28.71
N GLY A 595 -10.62 -20.66 28.34
CA GLY A 595 -10.39 -19.94 27.09
C GLY A 595 -8.94 -19.48 26.92
N CYS A 596 -8.33 -18.97 28.00
CA CYS A 596 -6.91 -18.60 28.02
C CYS A 596 -6.01 -19.80 27.72
N LEU A 597 -6.25 -20.95 28.33
CA LEU A 597 -5.48 -22.17 28.11
C LEU A 597 -5.60 -22.70 26.67
N LEU A 598 -6.82 -22.71 26.11
CA LEU A 598 -7.07 -23.27 24.77
C LEU A 598 -6.64 -22.32 23.64
N ALA A 599 -6.88 -21.01 23.77
CA ALA A 599 -6.34 -20.00 22.87
C ALA A 599 -4.81 -19.91 22.99
N GLY A 600 -4.28 -20.03 24.22
CA GLY A 600 -2.85 -20.12 24.50
C GLY A 600 -2.22 -21.31 23.78
N ARG A 601 -2.81 -22.51 23.93
CA ARG A 601 -2.36 -23.72 23.21
C ARG A 601 -2.39 -23.53 21.71
N ALA A 602 -3.44 -22.92 21.16
CA ALA A 602 -3.55 -22.61 19.73
C ALA A 602 -2.38 -21.77 19.22
N MET A 603 -1.93 -20.80 20.01
CA MET A 603 -0.88 -19.84 19.66
C MET A 603 0.51 -20.21 20.21
N ASN A 604 0.67 -21.44 20.71
CA ASN A 604 1.86 -21.94 21.41
C ASN A 604 2.41 -20.96 22.47
N ALA A 605 1.51 -20.27 23.17
CA ALA A 605 1.86 -19.34 24.23
C ALA A 605 2.41 -20.08 25.46
N THR A 606 3.27 -19.43 26.23
CA THR A 606 3.80 -19.93 27.51
C THR A 606 2.99 -19.41 28.69
N ALA A 607 2.31 -18.26 28.51
CA ALA A 607 1.40 -17.70 29.49
C ALA A 607 0.32 -16.81 28.86
N ALA A 608 -0.78 -16.60 29.59
CA ALA A 608 -1.70 -15.49 29.38
C ALA A 608 -1.44 -14.36 30.38
N TYR A 609 -1.52 -13.12 29.91
CA TYR A 609 -1.68 -11.93 30.74
C TYR A 609 -3.09 -11.37 30.53
N ILE A 610 -3.94 -11.42 31.56
CA ILE A 610 -5.26 -10.79 31.53
C ILE A 610 -5.11 -9.35 32.02
N TYR A 611 -5.19 -8.38 31.11
CA TYR A 611 -5.19 -6.96 31.45
C TYR A 611 -6.61 -6.51 31.77
N ILE A 612 -6.91 -6.43 33.07
CA ILE A 612 -8.23 -6.08 33.57
C ILE A 612 -8.29 -4.61 33.98
N ARG A 613 -9.44 -3.97 33.71
CA ARG A 613 -9.70 -2.57 34.05
C ARG A 613 -9.35 -2.25 35.51
N GLY A 614 -8.80 -1.05 35.75
CA GLY A 614 -8.46 -0.59 37.10
C GLY A 614 -9.66 -0.59 38.05
N GLU A 615 -10.81 -0.11 37.57
CA GLU A 615 -12.06 0.02 38.33
C GLU A 615 -12.72 -1.33 38.63
N PHE A 616 -12.39 -2.40 37.90
CA PHE A 616 -12.96 -3.75 38.04
C PHE A 616 -12.28 -4.55 39.18
N TYR A 617 -12.19 -3.96 40.37
CA TYR A 617 -11.51 -4.56 41.52
C TYR A 617 -12.18 -5.86 42.02
N ASN A 618 -13.50 -5.85 42.20
CA ASN A 618 -14.23 -7.01 42.70
C ASN A 618 -14.18 -8.17 41.70
N GLU A 619 -14.29 -7.83 40.42
CA GLU A 619 -14.20 -8.73 39.29
C GLU A 619 -12.77 -9.29 39.14
N THR A 620 -11.73 -8.50 39.45
CA THR A 620 -10.35 -9.00 39.59
C THR A 620 -10.22 -10.04 40.71
N VAL A 621 -10.83 -9.80 41.87
CA VAL A 621 -10.79 -10.75 43.01
C VAL A 621 -11.50 -12.06 42.65
N ILE A 622 -12.66 -12.00 42.00
CA ILE A 622 -13.39 -13.18 41.51
C ILE A 622 -12.55 -13.97 40.50
N LEU A 623 -11.97 -13.30 39.50
CA LEU A 623 -11.11 -13.93 38.51
C LEU A 623 -9.86 -14.56 39.13
N GLN A 624 -9.18 -13.87 40.05
CA GLN A 624 -8.01 -14.40 40.74
C GLN A 624 -8.36 -15.62 41.59
N ASN A 625 -9.54 -15.65 42.21
CA ASN A 625 -10.02 -16.84 42.93
C ASN A 625 -10.25 -18.03 41.98
N ALA A 626 -10.88 -17.82 40.81
CA ALA A 626 -11.04 -18.87 39.80
C ALA A 626 -9.69 -19.38 39.24
N ILE A 627 -8.72 -18.49 39.01
CA ILE A 627 -7.34 -18.84 38.65
C ILE A 627 -6.69 -19.68 39.76
N ASN A 628 -6.82 -19.26 41.02
CA ASN A 628 -6.30 -19.99 42.18
C ASN A 628 -6.94 -21.39 42.33
N GLU A 629 -8.22 -21.56 41.99
CA GLU A 629 -8.89 -22.85 41.94
C GLU A 629 -8.36 -23.72 40.79
N ALA A 630 -8.18 -23.16 39.59
CA ALA A 630 -7.66 -23.88 38.44
C ALA A 630 -6.21 -24.36 38.66
N TYR A 631 -5.35 -23.54 39.28
CA TYR A 631 -4.01 -23.96 39.72
C TYR A 631 -4.07 -25.10 40.76
N LYS A 632 -4.91 -24.98 41.79
CA LYS A 632 -5.09 -26.04 42.82
C LYS A 632 -5.60 -27.36 42.24
N ALA A 633 -6.37 -27.31 41.16
CA ALA A 633 -6.90 -28.48 40.47
C ALA A 633 -5.96 -29.05 39.38
N GLY A 634 -4.79 -28.45 39.15
CA GLY A 634 -3.85 -28.87 38.09
C GLY A 634 -4.37 -28.61 36.66
N LEU A 635 -5.35 -27.70 36.51
CA LEU A 635 -5.95 -27.35 35.22
C LEU A 635 -5.08 -26.35 34.44
N ILE A 636 -4.29 -25.53 35.14
CA ILE A 636 -3.32 -24.58 34.60
C ILE A 636 -2.01 -24.64 35.40
N GLY A 637 -0.97 -23.97 34.90
CA GLY A 637 0.40 -24.05 35.41
C GLY A 637 1.20 -25.13 34.70
N LYS A 638 2.11 -25.79 35.42
CA LYS A 638 2.89 -26.91 34.89
C LYS A 638 2.01 -28.11 34.58
N ASN A 639 2.20 -28.72 33.41
CA ASN A 639 1.45 -29.88 32.93
C ASN A 639 -0.08 -29.66 33.02
N ALA A 640 -0.55 -28.54 32.47
CA ALA A 640 -1.95 -28.10 32.50
C ALA A 640 -2.91 -29.21 32.04
N CYS A 641 -3.95 -29.49 32.81
CA CYS A 641 -4.89 -30.60 32.60
C CYS A 641 -4.21 -31.99 32.45
N GLY A 642 -2.97 -32.15 32.91
CA GLY A 642 -2.17 -33.37 32.74
C GLY A 642 -1.84 -33.68 31.26
N SER A 643 -1.69 -32.68 30.40
CA SER A 643 -1.52 -32.83 28.95
C SER A 643 -0.07 -32.80 28.43
N GLY A 644 0.91 -32.49 29.29
CA GLY A 644 2.31 -32.23 28.90
C GLY A 644 2.61 -30.80 28.43
N TYR A 645 1.66 -29.87 28.57
CA TYR A 645 1.79 -28.46 28.17
C TYR A 645 1.85 -27.58 29.42
N ASP A 646 2.91 -26.76 29.56
CA ASP A 646 3.05 -25.79 30.64
C ASP A 646 2.44 -24.45 30.23
N PHE A 647 1.52 -23.91 31.05
CA PHE A 647 0.81 -22.66 30.74
C PHE A 647 0.36 -21.89 31.99
N ASP A 648 0.97 -20.74 32.24
CA ASP A 648 0.61 -19.87 33.38
C ASP A 648 -0.40 -18.77 33.02
N ILE A 649 -1.11 -18.24 34.02
CA ILE A 649 -2.06 -17.13 33.86
C ILE A 649 -1.78 -16.06 34.91
N TYR A 650 -1.45 -14.85 34.43
CA TYR A 650 -1.17 -13.67 35.23
C TYR A 650 -2.29 -12.63 35.05
N VAL A 651 -2.70 -11.96 36.12
CA VAL A 651 -3.63 -10.83 36.05
C VAL A 651 -2.87 -9.52 36.26
N HIS A 652 -3.00 -8.59 35.33
CA HIS A 652 -2.43 -7.24 35.40
C HIS A 652 -3.59 -6.24 35.46
N ARG A 653 -3.57 -5.32 36.43
CA ARG A 653 -4.62 -4.30 36.57
C ARG A 653 -4.20 -2.99 35.93
N GLY A 654 -5.04 -2.44 35.07
CA GLY A 654 -4.92 -1.06 34.58
C GLY A 654 -5.23 -0.02 35.65
N MET A 655 -5.31 1.25 35.25
CA MET A 655 -5.55 2.40 36.15
C MET A 655 -6.47 3.47 35.53
N GLY A 656 -7.60 3.03 34.97
CA GLY A 656 -8.66 3.93 34.47
C GLY A 656 -8.26 4.79 33.26
N ALA A 657 -7.90 4.15 32.15
CA ALA A 657 -7.58 4.84 30.89
C ALA A 657 -8.00 4.00 29.68
N TYR A 658 -9.09 4.38 28.99
CA TYR A 658 -9.68 3.64 27.88
C TYR A 658 -8.72 3.39 26.71
N VAL A 659 -7.73 4.28 26.50
CA VAL A 659 -6.68 4.06 25.51
C VAL A 659 -5.82 2.83 25.79
N CYS A 660 -5.70 2.38 27.05
CA CYS A 660 -5.07 1.11 27.40
C CYS A 660 -5.91 -0.12 26.98
N GLY A 661 -7.15 0.08 26.53
CA GLY A 661 -7.93 -0.92 25.80
C GLY A 661 -7.50 -1.13 24.34
N GLU A 662 -6.61 -0.30 23.77
CA GLU A 662 -6.03 -0.55 22.44
C GLU A 662 -4.90 -1.58 22.52
N GLU A 663 -4.92 -2.55 21.61
CA GLU A 663 -4.00 -3.70 21.53
C GLU A 663 -2.51 -3.40 21.83
N THR A 664 -1.94 -2.31 21.32
CA THR A 664 -0.53 -1.96 21.56
C THR A 664 -0.29 -1.04 22.75
N ALA A 665 -1.23 -0.15 23.06
CA ALA A 665 -1.19 0.63 24.31
C ALA A 665 -1.30 -0.26 25.55
N LEU A 666 -2.13 -1.31 25.47
CA LEU A 666 -2.31 -2.35 26.46
C LEU A 666 -0.97 -3.06 26.73
N ILE A 667 -0.25 -3.45 25.66
CA ILE A 667 1.08 -4.05 25.75
C ILE A 667 2.08 -3.11 26.43
N GLU A 668 2.15 -1.83 26.01
CA GLU A 668 3.02 -0.84 26.66
C GLU A 668 2.67 -0.63 28.15
N SER A 669 1.38 -0.70 28.52
CA SER A 669 0.95 -0.63 29.92
C SER A 669 1.37 -1.84 30.74
N ILE A 670 1.32 -3.08 30.21
CA ILE A 670 1.84 -4.27 30.90
C ILE A 670 3.36 -4.15 31.10
N GLU A 671 4.07 -3.57 30.13
CA GLU A 671 5.51 -3.28 30.21
C GLU A 671 5.88 -2.16 31.22
N GLY A 672 4.91 -1.63 31.98
CA GLY A 672 5.13 -0.60 33.00
C GLY A 672 5.37 0.80 32.45
N LYS A 673 5.07 1.03 31.17
CA LYS A 673 5.15 2.33 30.50
C LYS A 673 3.78 3.02 30.50
N ALA A 674 3.75 4.26 30.02
CA ALA A 674 2.48 4.92 29.70
C ALA A 674 1.78 4.19 28.54
N GLY A 675 0.47 3.97 28.64
CA GLY A 675 -0.36 3.34 27.59
C GLY A 675 -0.50 4.20 26.33
N LYS A 676 0.56 4.24 25.52
CA LYS A 676 0.66 4.98 24.26
C LYS A 676 0.83 3.96 23.13
N PRO A 677 -0.09 3.88 22.16
CA PRO A 677 -0.02 2.91 21.06
C PRO A 677 1.33 2.84 20.34
N ARG A 678 1.72 1.64 19.91
CA ARG A 678 2.84 1.43 18.99
C ARG A 678 2.35 1.67 17.57
N LEU A 679 3.19 2.25 16.72
CA LEU A 679 2.95 2.27 15.29
C LEU A 679 3.01 0.84 14.73
N LYS A 680 2.05 0.48 13.88
CA LYS A 680 1.99 -0.82 13.20
C LYS A 680 2.40 -0.59 11.73
N PRO A 681 3.38 -1.32 11.15
CA PRO A 681 4.20 -2.38 11.75
C PRO A 681 5.29 -1.83 12.70
N PRO A 682 5.87 -2.67 13.58
CA PRO A 682 5.65 -4.12 13.71
C PRO A 682 4.29 -4.48 14.33
N PHE A 683 3.74 -5.62 13.92
CA PHE A 683 2.53 -6.17 14.54
C PHE A 683 2.88 -6.98 15.81
N PRO A 684 2.01 -7.03 16.83
CA PRO A 684 2.25 -7.77 18.08
C PRO A 684 2.64 -9.25 17.89
N ALA A 685 2.10 -9.92 16.87
CA ALA A 685 2.42 -11.32 16.56
C ALA A 685 3.89 -11.53 16.17
N GLY A 686 4.60 -10.48 15.74
CA GLY A 686 6.06 -10.46 15.60
C GLY A 686 6.75 -9.91 16.85
N VAL A 687 6.42 -8.67 17.24
CA VAL A 687 7.07 -7.94 18.34
C VAL A 687 6.01 -7.30 19.25
N GLY A 688 5.55 -8.08 20.23
CA GLY A 688 4.55 -7.68 21.22
C GLY A 688 5.13 -7.49 22.61
N LEU A 689 4.51 -8.10 23.60
CA LEU A 689 4.82 -7.99 25.02
C LEU A 689 6.24 -8.47 25.34
N PHE A 690 7.02 -7.62 25.99
CA PHE A 690 8.45 -7.81 26.26
C PHE A 690 9.27 -8.11 24.99
N GLY A 691 8.83 -7.55 23.85
CA GLY A 691 9.42 -7.79 22.53
C GLY A 691 9.15 -9.19 21.93
N ARG A 692 8.30 -10.01 22.57
CA ARG A 692 8.00 -11.39 22.15
C ARG A 692 6.72 -11.49 21.32
N PRO A 693 6.57 -12.53 20.47
CA PRO A 693 5.33 -12.81 19.74
C PRO A 693 4.14 -12.82 20.70
N THR A 694 3.15 -11.97 20.43
CA THR A 694 1.98 -11.77 21.29
C THR A 694 0.72 -11.56 20.47
N THR A 695 -0.40 -12.13 20.89
CA THR A 695 -1.72 -11.77 20.35
C THR A 695 -2.61 -11.23 21.45
N VAL A 696 -3.19 -10.04 21.21
CA VAL A 696 -4.25 -9.49 22.05
C VAL A 696 -5.61 -9.99 21.55
N ALA A 697 -6.43 -10.52 22.45
CA ALA A 697 -7.80 -10.97 22.17
C ALA A 697 -8.77 -10.50 23.26
N ASN A 698 -10.01 -10.19 22.90
CA ASN A 698 -11.03 -9.73 23.85
C ASN A 698 -11.56 -10.88 24.71
N VAL A 699 -11.92 -10.62 25.98
CA VAL A 699 -12.50 -11.62 26.90
C VAL A 699 -13.59 -12.48 26.25
N GLU A 700 -14.63 -11.86 25.65
CA GLU A 700 -15.67 -12.60 24.92
C GLU A 700 -15.11 -13.55 23.83
N THR A 701 -14.15 -13.11 23.01
CA THR A 701 -13.52 -13.96 21.96
C THR A 701 -12.71 -15.13 22.53
N VAL A 702 -12.04 -14.91 23.66
CA VAL A 702 -11.27 -15.97 24.34
C VAL A 702 -12.22 -16.97 25.01
N SER A 703 -13.30 -16.48 25.62
CA SER A 703 -14.22 -17.28 26.44
C SER A 703 -15.23 -18.11 25.63
N VAL A 704 -15.53 -17.74 24.38
CA VAL A 704 -16.35 -18.62 23.51
C VAL A 704 -15.57 -19.81 22.96
N ALA A 705 -14.24 -19.72 22.88
CA ALA A 705 -13.41 -20.72 22.19
C ALA A 705 -13.50 -22.15 22.77
N PRO A 706 -13.50 -22.39 24.10
CA PRO A 706 -13.70 -23.73 24.65
C PRO A 706 -15.01 -24.38 24.20
N THR A 707 -16.10 -23.61 24.18
CA THR A 707 -17.42 -24.10 23.78
C THR A 707 -17.50 -24.37 22.28
N ILE A 708 -16.86 -23.54 21.44
CA ILE A 708 -16.72 -23.80 20.00
C ILE A 708 -15.92 -25.10 19.77
N LEU A 709 -14.80 -25.28 20.46
CA LEU A 709 -13.94 -26.48 20.33
C LEU A 709 -14.58 -27.76 20.90
N ARG A 710 -15.53 -27.63 21.84
CA ARG A 710 -16.37 -28.72 22.36
C ARG A 710 -17.52 -29.09 21.42
N ARG A 711 -18.22 -28.10 20.86
CA ARG A 711 -19.46 -28.29 20.06
C ARG A 711 -19.20 -28.42 18.56
N GLY A 712 -18.01 -28.08 18.09
CA GLY A 712 -17.63 -28.01 16.68
C GLY A 712 -17.81 -26.60 16.11
N GLY A 713 -16.91 -26.21 15.21
CA GLY A 713 -16.95 -24.93 14.52
C GLY A 713 -18.22 -24.79 13.67
N GLU A 714 -18.69 -25.87 13.05
CA GLU A 714 -19.91 -25.90 12.23
C GLU A 714 -21.17 -25.48 13.01
N TRP A 715 -21.27 -25.84 14.30
CA TRP A 715 -22.41 -25.42 15.12
C TRP A 715 -22.42 -23.91 15.35
N PHE A 716 -21.25 -23.29 15.52
CA PHE A 716 -21.14 -21.84 15.74
C PHE A 716 -21.21 -21.05 14.42
N ASP A 717 -20.69 -21.60 13.32
CA ASP A 717 -20.83 -21.00 11.98
C ASP A 717 -22.27 -21.07 11.47
N ALA A 718 -23.03 -22.10 11.88
CA ALA A 718 -24.47 -22.23 11.61
C ALA A 718 -25.36 -21.23 12.39
N LEU A 719 -24.80 -20.29 13.15
CA LEU A 719 -25.52 -19.18 13.81
C LEU A 719 -25.18 -17.84 13.14
N GLY A 720 -26.17 -16.98 12.92
CA GLY A 720 -26.00 -15.71 12.22
C GLY A 720 -25.92 -15.84 10.69
N ARG A 721 -25.68 -14.72 9.99
CA ARG A 721 -25.42 -14.71 8.54
C ARG A 721 -23.99 -15.13 8.22
N GLU A 722 -23.76 -15.53 6.96
CA GLU A 722 -22.43 -15.78 6.41
C GLU A 722 -21.46 -14.63 6.74
N ARG A 723 -20.20 -14.97 7.06
CA ARG A 723 -19.14 -14.06 7.52
C ARG A 723 -19.47 -13.30 8.81
N ASN A 724 -20.60 -13.55 9.45
CA ASN A 724 -21.07 -12.84 10.65
C ASN A 724 -21.40 -13.81 11.78
N SER A 725 -20.74 -14.96 11.78
CA SER A 725 -21.24 -16.15 12.46
C SER A 725 -21.12 -16.10 13.99
N GLY A 726 -21.97 -16.89 14.65
CA GLY A 726 -21.99 -17.17 16.07
C GLY A 726 -23.03 -16.42 16.90
N THR A 727 -22.83 -16.44 18.22
CA THR A 727 -23.56 -15.63 19.20
C THR A 727 -22.80 -14.34 19.54
N LYS A 728 -23.49 -13.36 20.13
CA LYS A 728 -22.91 -12.10 20.59
C LYS A 728 -23.55 -11.66 21.90
N LEU A 729 -22.74 -11.15 22.83
CA LEU A 729 -23.24 -10.39 23.99
C LEU A 729 -23.59 -8.97 23.57
N PHE A 730 -24.88 -8.62 23.64
CA PHE A 730 -25.42 -7.27 23.44
C PHE A 730 -25.56 -6.56 24.78
N CYS A 731 -25.06 -5.32 24.89
CA CYS A 731 -25.24 -4.47 26.08
C CYS A 731 -26.28 -3.40 25.76
N ILE A 732 -27.52 -3.57 26.17
CA ILE A 732 -28.62 -2.66 25.83
C ILE A 732 -28.77 -1.60 26.92
N SER A 733 -28.62 -0.33 26.53
CA SER A 733 -28.50 0.81 27.45
C SER A 733 -29.23 2.05 26.95
N GLY A 734 -29.35 3.07 27.80
CA GLY A 734 -30.03 4.32 27.47
C GLY A 734 -31.54 4.24 27.69
N HIS A 735 -32.33 4.73 26.73
CA HIS A 735 -33.76 5.00 26.90
C HIS A 735 -34.68 3.82 26.50
N VAL A 736 -34.34 2.63 27.01
CA VAL A 736 -35.17 1.41 26.96
C VAL A 736 -35.83 1.13 28.31
N ASN A 737 -36.92 0.36 28.35
CA ASN A 737 -37.67 0.11 29.58
C ASN A 737 -36.84 -0.69 30.61
N GLU A 738 -36.17 -1.76 30.17
CA GLU A 738 -35.37 -2.66 31.03
C GLU A 738 -33.94 -2.84 30.47
N PRO A 739 -32.99 -1.92 30.76
CA PRO A 739 -31.60 -2.03 30.30
C PRO A 739 -30.93 -3.33 30.79
N CYS A 740 -30.34 -4.10 29.88
CA CYS A 740 -29.86 -5.45 30.15
C CYS A 740 -28.61 -5.81 29.31
N THR A 741 -27.88 -6.83 29.76
CA THR A 741 -26.84 -7.49 28.95
C THR A 741 -27.30 -8.91 28.63
N VAL A 742 -27.37 -9.25 27.34
CA VAL A 742 -27.97 -10.50 26.87
C VAL A 742 -27.12 -11.10 25.75
N GLU A 743 -26.87 -12.41 25.81
CA GLU A 743 -26.37 -13.15 24.63
C GLU A 743 -27.51 -13.30 23.62
N GLU A 744 -27.28 -13.23 22.33
CA GLU A 744 -28.28 -13.64 21.33
C GLU A 744 -27.55 -14.04 20.03
N GLU A 745 -28.28 -14.55 19.03
CA GLU A 745 -27.73 -14.85 17.71
C GLU A 745 -27.21 -13.56 17.04
N MET A 746 -26.06 -13.64 16.36
CA MET A 746 -25.66 -12.60 15.42
C MET A 746 -26.74 -12.40 14.34
N SER A 747 -26.78 -11.20 13.74
CA SER A 747 -27.73 -10.85 12.67
C SER A 747 -29.21 -10.80 13.09
N ILE A 748 -29.55 -10.90 14.38
CA ILE A 748 -30.90 -10.56 14.89
C ILE A 748 -31.30 -9.13 14.46
N PRO A 749 -32.56 -8.87 14.05
CA PRO A 749 -33.03 -7.50 13.79
C PRO A 749 -32.91 -6.62 15.03
N LEU A 750 -32.39 -5.39 14.88
CA LEU A 750 -32.24 -4.45 16.01
C LEU A 750 -33.58 -4.18 16.72
N LYS A 751 -34.67 -4.11 15.94
CA LYS A 751 -36.01 -3.94 16.48
C LYS A 751 -36.46 -5.12 17.35
N GLU A 752 -36.27 -6.37 16.89
CA GLU A 752 -36.60 -7.56 17.69
C GLU A 752 -35.77 -7.57 18.98
N LEU A 753 -34.45 -7.34 18.88
CA LEU A 753 -33.55 -7.32 20.03
C LEU A 753 -34.05 -6.39 21.13
N LEU A 754 -34.48 -5.17 20.76
CA LEU A 754 -34.98 -4.16 21.71
C LEU A 754 -36.40 -4.47 22.21
N GLU A 755 -37.34 -4.82 21.34
CA GLU A 755 -38.73 -5.09 21.75
C GLU A 755 -38.86 -6.35 22.64
N LYS A 756 -38.00 -7.35 22.42
CA LYS A 756 -38.02 -8.66 23.10
C LYS A 756 -37.20 -8.71 24.39
N HIS A 757 -35.98 -8.15 24.42
CA HIS A 757 -35.03 -8.40 25.53
C HIS A 757 -34.88 -7.25 26.51
N CYS A 758 -35.30 -6.02 26.18
CA CYS A 758 -35.27 -4.86 27.10
C CYS A 758 -36.64 -4.17 27.26
N GLY A 759 -37.72 -4.89 26.97
CA GLY A 759 -39.10 -4.38 27.06
C GLY A 759 -39.42 -3.23 26.10
N GLY A 760 -38.63 -3.02 25.04
CA GLY A 760 -38.78 -1.93 24.09
C GLY A 760 -38.32 -0.55 24.59
N ILE A 761 -38.63 0.48 23.79
CA ILE A 761 -38.21 1.87 24.02
C ILE A 761 -39.09 2.53 25.09
N LYS A 762 -38.52 3.42 25.92
CA LYS A 762 -39.31 4.27 26.84
C LYS A 762 -40.24 5.16 26.04
N GLY A 763 -41.55 4.94 26.16
CA GLY A 763 -42.58 5.62 25.37
C GLY A 763 -42.97 4.94 24.05
N GLY A 764 -42.54 3.70 23.82
CA GLY A 764 -42.85 2.93 22.61
C GLY A 764 -41.93 3.24 21.42
N TRP A 765 -41.96 2.38 20.39
CA TRP A 765 -41.03 2.43 19.26
C TRP A 765 -41.05 3.76 18.49
N ASP A 766 -42.21 4.42 18.37
CA ASP A 766 -42.32 5.72 17.73
C ASP A 766 -41.74 6.89 18.53
N ASN A 767 -41.37 6.67 19.80
CA ASN A 767 -40.60 7.63 20.59
C ASN A 767 -39.07 7.50 20.39
N LEU A 768 -38.59 6.54 19.58
CA LEU A 768 -37.18 6.41 19.21
C LEU A 768 -36.71 7.64 18.40
N LEU A 769 -35.52 8.14 18.71
CA LEU A 769 -34.81 9.18 17.95
C LEU A 769 -33.67 8.56 17.13
N GLY A 770 -32.88 7.69 17.77
CA GLY A 770 -31.80 6.97 17.12
C GLY A 770 -31.10 5.99 18.06
N VAL A 771 -30.22 5.16 17.52
CA VAL A 771 -29.45 4.15 18.24
C VAL A 771 -27.99 4.22 17.83
N VAL A 772 -27.08 4.20 18.80
CA VAL A 772 -25.66 3.92 18.57
C VAL A 772 -25.45 2.41 18.81
N PRO A 773 -25.22 1.59 17.77
CA PRO A 773 -25.37 0.13 17.88
C PRO A 773 -24.16 -0.63 18.49
N GLY A 774 -23.02 0.04 18.68
CA GLY A 774 -21.73 -0.65 18.89
C GLY A 774 -20.77 -0.05 19.91
N GLY A 775 -21.26 0.74 20.86
CA GLY A 775 -20.47 1.58 21.77
C GLY A 775 -20.33 3.00 21.22
N SER A 776 -19.90 3.96 22.06
CA SER A 776 -19.84 5.37 21.64
C SER A 776 -18.91 5.67 20.46
N SER A 777 -18.09 4.73 20.02
CA SER A 777 -17.17 4.85 18.90
C SER A 777 -17.83 4.86 17.52
N VAL A 778 -19.04 4.31 17.37
CA VAL A 778 -19.69 4.14 16.05
C VAL A 778 -20.72 5.23 15.73
N PRO A 779 -21.00 5.53 14.44
CA PRO A 779 -22.02 6.50 14.06
C PRO A 779 -23.41 6.14 14.58
N ILE A 780 -24.14 7.14 15.09
CA ILE A 780 -25.56 7.02 15.42
C ILE A 780 -26.40 6.73 14.16
N MET A 781 -27.37 5.83 14.28
CA MET A 781 -28.37 5.53 13.25
C MET A 781 -29.72 6.19 13.60
N PRO A 782 -30.43 6.80 12.65
CA PRO A 782 -31.77 7.34 12.87
C PRO A 782 -32.83 6.23 12.86
N LYS A 783 -34.04 6.53 13.37
CA LYS A 783 -35.13 5.55 13.53
C LYS A 783 -35.38 4.71 12.26
N GLU A 784 -35.41 5.35 11.10
CA GLU A 784 -35.75 4.75 9.80
C GLU A 784 -34.73 3.68 9.37
N THR A 785 -33.47 3.79 9.84
CA THR A 785 -32.45 2.74 9.69
C THR A 785 -32.65 1.65 10.74
N CYS A 786 -32.95 2.02 11.98
CA CYS A 786 -33.20 1.08 13.08
C CYS A 786 -34.42 0.17 12.85
N ASP A 787 -35.41 0.60 12.06
CA ASP A 787 -36.60 -0.17 11.69
C ASP A 787 -36.28 -1.46 10.91
N THR A 788 -35.13 -1.56 10.22
CA THR A 788 -34.83 -2.66 9.27
C THR A 788 -33.45 -3.30 9.43
N VAL A 789 -32.53 -2.70 10.20
CA VAL A 789 -31.13 -3.14 10.25
C VAL A 789 -30.93 -4.40 11.12
N LEU A 790 -30.04 -5.28 10.66
CA LEU A 790 -29.60 -6.47 11.38
C LEU A 790 -28.36 -6.18 12.23
N MET A 791 -28.29 -6.78 13.42
CA MET A 791 -27.18 -6.61 14.35
C MET A 791 -26.00 -7.53 14.01
N ASP A 792 -25.29 -7.18 12.94
CA ASP A 792 -24.01 -7.78 12.57
C ASP A 792 -23.00 -6.78 11.95
N TYR A 793 -21.76 -7.23 11.71
CA TYR A 793 -20.67 -6.35 11.30
C TYR A 793 -20.84 -5.80 9.88
N ASP A 794 -21.37 -6.62 8.95
CA ASP A 794 -21.51 -6.22 7.56
C ASP A 794 -22.77 -5.34 7.36
N ALA A 795 -23.93 -5.73 7.92
CA ALA A 795 -25.16 -4.94 7.83
C ALA A 795 -25.02 -3.54 8.45
N LEU A 796 -24.38 -3.43 9.63
CA LEU A 796 -24.17 -2.13 10.27
C LEU A 796 -23.14 -1.26 9.53
N ARG A 797 -22.11 -1.86 8.90
CA ARG A 797 -21.21 -1.13 8.00
C ARG A 797 -21.94 -0.62 6.77
N ASP A 798 -22.81 -1.43 6.17
CA ASP A 798 -23.43 -1.12 4.88
C ASP A 798 -24.47 0.02 4.97
N VAL A 799 -25.05 0.27 6.16
CA VAL A 799 -25.82 1.50 6.46
C VAL A 799 -24.94 2.69 6.87
N GLY A 800 -23.62 2.51 6.96
CA GLY A 800 -22.64 3.51 7.37
C GLY A 800 -22.62 3.77 8.88
N SER A 801 -22.64 2.70 9.67
CA SER A 801 -22.31 2.64 11.11
C SER A 801 -21.36 1.44 11.35
N GLY A 802 -21.42 0.75 12.48
CA GLY A 802 -20.65 -0.48 12.74
C GLY A 802 -21.09 -1.22 14.00
N LEU A 803 -20.82 -2.54 14.08
CA LEU A 803 -21.21 -3.34 15.25
C LEU A 803 -20.38 -3.04 16.51
N GLY A 804 -19.13 -2.61 16.36
CA GLY A 804 -18.24 -2.29 17.48
C GLY A 804 -18.21 -3.41 18.55
N THR A 805 -18.48 -3.05 19.81
CA THR A 805 -18.58 -4.01 20.93
C THR A 805 -19.95 -4.70 21.03
N ALA A 806 -20.92 -4.30 20.21
CA ALA A 806 -22.37 -4.53 20.34
C ALA A 806 -22.99 -3.93 21.61
N ALA A 807 -22.45 -2.80 22.08
CA ALA A 807 -23.10 -1.94 23.05
C ALA A 807 -24.15 -1.03 22.38
N VAL A 808 -25.43 -1.36 22.58
CA VAL A 808 -26.57 -0.69 21.97
C VAL A 808 -27.03 0.45 22.88
N ILE A 809 -26.67 1.69 22.55
CA ILE A 809 -27.07 2.89 23.28
C ILE A 809 -28.28 3.52 22.59
N VAL A 810 -29.45 3.40 23.22
CA VAL A 810 -30.74 3.86 22.67
C VAL A 810 -31.05 5.28 23.13
N MET A 811 -31.40 6.16 22.18
CA MET A 811 -31.81 7.54 22.44
C MET A 811 -33.25 7.76 21.95
N ASN A 812 -34.12 8.24 22.84
CA ASN A 812 -35.50 8.60 22.51
C ASN A 812 -35.64 10.12 22.22
N LYS A 813 -36.81 10.57 21.74
CA LYS A 813 -37.05 11.95 21.28
C LYS A 813 -36.93 13.03 22.37
N GLN A 814 -36.86 12.67 23.64
CA GLN A 814 -36.58 13.59 24.75
C GLN A 814 -35.07 13.85 24.95
N THR A 815 -34.20 13.28 24.11
CA THR A 815 -32.73 13.41 24.20
C THR A 815 -32.24 14.59 23.36
N ASP A 816 -31.47 15.52 23.93
CA ASP A 816 -30.64 16.44 23.13
C ASP A 816 -29.46 15.65 22.54
N VAL A 817 -29.63 15.17 21.30
CA VAL A 817 -28.64 14.35 20.59
C VAL A 817 -27.30 15.10 20.41
N ILE A 818 -27.33 16.43 20.26
CA ILE A 818 -26.11 17.24 20.17
C ILE A 818 -25.36 17.21 21.51
N ARG A 819 -26.07 17.34 22.64
CA ARG A 819 -25.51 17.20 24.00
C ARG A 819 -24.97 15.80 24.29
N ALA A 820 -25.58 14.76 23.72
CA ALA A 820 -25.12 13.37 23.87
C ALA A 820 -23.80 13.14 23.10
N ILE A 821 -23.73 13.53 21.82
CA ILE A 821 -22.52 13.39 21.00
C ILE A 821 -21.41 14.33 21.50
N GLN A 822 -21.72 15.52 22.01
CA GLN A 822 -20.77 16.37 22.73
C GLN A 822 -20.16 15.64 23.93
N ARG A 823 -20.94 14.82 24.67
CA ARG A 823 -20.41 14.06 25.80
C ARG A 823 -19.46 12.95 25.38
N PHE A 824 -19.66 12.37 24.19
CA PHE A 824 -18.71 11.43 23.59
C PHE A 824 -17.44 12.15 23.12
N ALA A 825 -17.54 13.32 22.45
CA ALA A 825 -16.37 14.13 22.10
C ALA A 825 -15.53 14.50 23.34
N HIS A 826 -16.19 14.87 24.45
CA HIS A 826 -15.52 15.08 25.75
C HIS A 826 -14.90 13.80 26.32
N PHE A 827 -15.52 12.62 26.14
CA PHE A 827 -14.92 11.34 26.55
C PHE A 827 -13.63 11.08 25.75
N TYR A 828 -13.67 11.11 24.43
CA TYR A 828 -12.48 10.86 23.61
C TYR A 828 -11.37 11.90 23.80
N LYS A 829 -11.71 13.16 24.10
CA LYS A 829 -10.76 14.21 24.52
C LYS A 829 -10.10 13.92 25.88
N HIS A 830 -10.82 13.32 26.82
CA HIS A 830 -10.30 12.95 28.14
C HIS A 830 -9.41 11.69 28.08
N GLU A 831 -9.86 10.69 27.33
CA GLU A 831 -9.21 9.38 27.22
C GLU A 831 -8.09 9.30 26.17
N SER A 832 -7.79 10.39 25.46
CA SER A 832 -6.68 10.41 24.50
C SER A 832 -5.32 10.44 25.20
N CYS A 833 -4.45 9.47 24.90
CA CYS A 833 -3.07 9.44 25.39
C CYS A 833 -2.18 10.61 24.94
N GLY A 834 -2.68 11.50 24.07
CA GLY A 834 -1.97 12.70 23.59
C GLY A 834 -0.75 12.43 22.70
N GLN A 835 -0.53 11.19 22.25
CA GLN A 835 0.69 10.83 21.51
C GLN A 835 0.76 11.45 20.11
N CYS A 836 -0.25 11.22 19.26
CA CYS A 836 -0.27 11.73 17.88
C CYS A 836 -1.05 13.04 17.79
N THR A 837 -0.50 14.01 17.05
CA THR A 837 -1.04 15.38 16.93
C THR A 837 -2.47 15.43 16.39
N PRO A 838 -2.87 14.69 15.33
CA PRO A 838 -4.26 14.71 14.85
C PRO A 838 -5.26 14.28 15.93
N CYS A 839 -4.93 13.27 16.75
CA CYS A 839 -5.78 12.90 17.88
C CYS A 839 -5.75 13.94 19.00
N ARG A 840 -4.56 14.35 19.47
CA ARG A 840 -4.41 15.24 20.64
C ARG A 840 -5.08 16.60 20.43
N GLU A 841 -4.73 17.28 19.34
CA GLU A 841 -5.28 18.61 19.04
C GLU A 841 -6.69 18.48 18.46
N GLY A 842 -6.91 17.51 17.57
CA GLY A 842 -8.19 17.33 16.88
C GLY A 842 -9.33 16.93 17.81
N THR A 843 -9.14 16.01 18.76
CA THR A 843 -10.20 15.69 19.75
C THR A 843 -10.49 16.86 20.70
N THR A 844 -9.48 17.65 21.04
CA THR A 844 -9.64 18.90 21.82
C THR A 844 -10.42 19.95 21.04
N TRP A 845 -10.16 20.08 19.73
CA TRP A 845 -10.87 21.02 18.86
C TRP A 845 -12.30 20.54 18.54
N LEU A 846 -12.52 19.24 18.27
CA LEU A 846 -13.85 18.64 18.15
C LEU A 846 -14.69 18.90 19.39
N GLN A 847 -14.15 18.67 20.59
CA GLN A 847 -14.85 18.91 21.85
C GLN A 847 -15.26 20.39 21.99
N ARG A 848 -14.34 21.33 21.73
CA ARG A 848 -14.63 22.78 21.70
C ARG A 848 -15.68 23.17 20.64
N MET A 849 -15.65 22.60 19.43
CA MET A 849 -16.70 22.88 18.44
C MET A 849 -18.05 22.30 18.87
N MET A 850 -18.07 21.11 19.46
CA MET A 850 -19.28 20.46 19.97
C MET A 850 -19.91 21.19 21.16
N ASP A 851 -19.12 21.83 22.04
CA ASP A 851 -19.65 22.72 23.09
C ASP A 851 -20.45 23.88 22.49
N ARG A 852 -19.93 24.49 21.41
CA ARG A 852 -20.61 25.57 20.68
C ARG A 852 -21.82 25.10 19.87
N PHE A 853 -21.78 23.92 19.27
CA PHE A 853 -22.98 23.34 18.64
C PHE A 853 -24.07 22.98 19.66
N GLN A 854 -23.68 22.57 20.87
CA GLN A 854 -24.64 22.26 21.93
C GLN A 854 -25.40 23.51 22.38
N THR A 855 -24.72 24.66 22.54
CA THR A 855 -25.38 25.94 22.84
C THR A 855 -26.06 26.57 21.62
N GLY A 856 -25.55 26.33 20.42
CA GLY A 856 -25.98 26.98 19.16
C GLY A 856 -25.11 28.18 18.75
N GLN A 857 -24.04 28.48 19.49
CA GLN A 857 -23.12 29.60 19.22
C GLN A 857 -22.11 29.26 18.11
N ALA A 858 -22.63 28.95 16.93
CA ALA A 858 -21.89 28.53 15.74
C ALA A 858 -22.48 29.13 14.46
N THR A 859 -21.82 28.92 13.32
CA THR A 859 -22.37 29.23 11.98
C THR A 859 -22.61 27.95 11.19
N GLU A 860 -23.51 27.96 10.20
CA GLU A 860 -23.80 26.73 9.43
C GLU A 860 -22.57 26.18 8.71
N ARG A 861 -21.70 27.05 8.16
CA ARG A 861 -20.44 26.64 7.53
C ARG A 861 -19.54 25.86 8.49
N GLU A 862 -19.63 26.10 9.81
CA GLU A 862 -18.85 25.35 10.78
C GLU A 862 -19.29 23.88 10.88
N ILE A 863 -20.52 23.52 10.49
CA ILE A 863 -20.96 22.11 10.42
C ILE A 863 -20.12 21.35 9.38
N ASP A 864 -19.81 22.01 8.26
CA ASP A 864 -18.91 21.46 7.25
C ASP A 864 -17.44 21.54 7.70
N MET A 865 -17.03 22.56 8.45
CA MET A 865 -15.66 22.65 9.00
C MET A 865 -15.38 21.58 10.06
N ILE A 866 -16.34 21.24 10.92
CA ILE A 866 -16.18 20.14 11.87
C ILE A 866 -16.18 18.79 11.14
N PHE A 867 -16.93 18.64 10.04
CA PHE A 867 -16.84 17.45 9.19
C PHE A 867 -15.46 17.32 8.53
N GLU A 868 -14.92 18.40 7.95
CA GLU A 868 -13.54 18.49 7.44
C GLU A 868 -12.53 18.07 8.53
N LEU A 869 -12.64 18.65 9.74
CA LEU A 869 -11.80 18.28 10.88
C LEU A 869 -11.90 16.80 11.26
N THR A 870 -13.09 16.18 11.22
CA THR A 870 -13.19 14.73 11.49
C THR A 870 -12.44 13.88 10.45
N LYS A 871 -12.29 14.35 9.20
CA LYS A 871 -11.55 13.63 8.13
C LYS A 871 -10.04 13.84 8.21
N GLU A 872 -9.59 14.96 8.75
CA GLU A 872 -8.17 15.19 9.10
C GLU A 872 -7.72 14.40 10.35
N ILE A 873 -8.68 13.90 11.16
CA ILE A 873 -8.41 13.03 12.31
C ILE A 873 -8.46 11.56 11.89
N GLU A 874 -9.52 11.15 11.18
CA GLU A 874 -9.73 9.79 10.70
C GLU A 874 -8.59 9.33 9.78
N GLY A 875 -8.09 8.11 9.98
CA GLY A 875 -6.98 7.52 9.19
C GLY A 875 -5.60 8.18 9.36
N HIS A 876 -5.50 9.31 10.05
CA HIS A 876 -4.26 10.07 10.27
C HIS A 876 -3.65 9.86 11.67
N THR A 877 -4.29 9.06 12.52
CA THR A 877 -3.84 8.74 13.88
C THR A 877 -3.08 7.41 13.97
N ILE A 878 -2.30 7.21 15.05
CA ILE A 878 -1.53 5.97 15.28
C ILE A 878 -2.46 4.78 15.57
N CYS A 879 -3.64 5.03 16.13
CA CYS A 879 -4.64 4.03 16.45
C CYS A 879 -6.06 4.55 16.18
N ALA A 880 -7.03 3.62 16.20
CA ALA A 880 -8.43 3.88 15.89
C ALA A 880 -9.19 4.74 16.93
N LEU A 881 -8.55 5.23 17.99
CA LEU A 881 -9.16 6.22 18.90
C LEU A 881 -9.45 7.54 18.17
N GLY A 882 -8.68 7.89 17.14
CA GLY A 882 -8.99 9.02 16.25
C GLY A 882 -10.31 8.79 15.49
N ASP A 883 -10.42 7.64 14.82
CA ASP A 883 -11.60 7.24 14.07
C ASP A 883 -12.85 7.17 14.99
N ALA A 884 -12.71 6.55 16.17
CA ALA A 884 -13.75 6.47 17.20
C ALA A 884 -14.19 7.83 17.77
N ALA A 885 -13.33 8.86 17.72
CA ALA A 885 -13.69 10.22 18.10
C ALA A 885 -14.34 11.02 16.96
N ALA A 886 -13.99 10.69 15.71
CA ALA A 886 -14.48 11.31 14.49
C ALA A 886 -15.88 10.80 14.10
N TRP A 887 -16.08 9.48 14.08
CA TRP A 887 -17.29 8.82 13.60
C TRP A 887 -18.60 9.22 14.31
N PRO A 888 -18.65 9.48 15.63
CA PRO A 888 -19.89 9.91 16.30
C PRO A 888 -20.34 11.30 15.86
N VAL A 889 -19.38 12.20 15.61
CA VAL A 889 -19.63 13.54 15.06
C VAL A 889 -20.04 13.45 13.60
N GLN A 890 -19.40 12.59 12.79
CA GLN A 890 -19.84 12.33 11.41
C GLN A 890 -21.27 11.75 11.36
N GLY A 891 -21.63 10.85 12.27
CA GLY A 891 -22.98 10.30 12.40
C GLY A 891 -24.02 11.37 12.76
N LEU A 892 -23.70 12.26 13.71
CA LEU A 892 -24.55 13.41 14.05
C LEU A 892 -24.82 14.28 12.82
N ILE A 893 -23.79 14.60 12.03
CA ILE A 893 -23.92 15.46 10.85
C ILE A 893 -24.71 14.74 9.74
N LYS A 894 -24.40 13.46 9.48
CA LYS A 894 -25.07 12.63 8.47
C LYS A 894 -26.59 12.50 8.72
N SER A 895 -27.00 12.34 9.97
CA SER A 895 -28.40 12.00 10.30
C SER A 895 -29.19 13.11 11.01
N PHE A 896 -28.53 14.11 11.59
CA PHE A 896 -29.16 15.15 12.42
C PHE A 896 -28.68 16.58 12.09
N ARG A 897 -28.04 16.84 10.93
CA ARG A 897 -27.72 18.21 10.47
C ARG A 897 -28.89 19.21 10.57
N PRO A 898 -30.15 18.88 10.24
CA PRO A 898 -31.26 19.80 10.44
C PRO A 898 -31.38 20.29 11.90
N VAL A 899 -31.24 19.38 12.87
CA VAL A 899 -31.28 19.70 14.31
C VAL A 899 -30.13 20.63 14.72
N MET A 900 -28.95 20.49 14.09
CA MET A 900 -27.82 21.40 14.31
C MET A 900 -28.07 22.79 13.72
N VAL A 901 -28.66 22.87 12.53
CA VAL A 901 -29.04 24.14 11.87
C VAL A 901 -30.15 24.84 12.64
N ASP A 902 -31.16 24.11 13.10
CA ASP A 902 -32.24 24.65 13.93
C ASP A 902 -31.71 25.20 15.26
N ARG A 903 -30.81 24.48 15.94
CA ARG A 903 -30.15 24.95 17.18
C ARG A 903 -29.39 26.28 16.98
N ILE A 904 -28.71 26.44 15.84
CA ILE A 904 -28.03 27.69 15.48
C ILE A 904 -29.04 28.81 15.21
N ASN A 905 -30.09 28.52 14.45
CA ASN A 905 -31.15 29.48 14.13
C ASN A 905 -31.93 29.94 15.38
N GLU A 906 -32.18 29.04 16.34
CA GLU A 906 -32.77 29.36 17.64
C GLU A 906 -31.84 30.25 18.47
N TYR A 907 -30.54 29.94 18.52
CA TYR A 907 -29.56 30.76 19.24
C TYR A 907 -29.47 32.19 18.68
N GLN A 908 -29.41 32.34 17.35
CA GLN A 908 -29.37 33.65 16.69
C GLN A 908 -30.66 34.46 16.92
N LYS A 909 -31.84 33.82 16.87
CA LYS A 909 -33.12 34.48 17.20
C LYS A 909 -33.19 34.94 18.66
N LYS A 910 -32.60 34.17 19.57
CA LYS A 910 -32.60 34.46 21.01
C LYS A 910 -31.64 35.58 21.42
N HIS A 911 -30.51 35.71 20.71
CA HIS A 911 -29.45 36.68 21.01
C HIS A 911 -29.25 37.71 19.89
N ALA A 912 -30.34 38.15 19.26
CA ALA A 912 -30.32 39.11 18.17
C ALA A 912 -29.76 40.50 18.57
N ASP A 913 -29.67 40.76 19.87
CA ASP A 913 -29.01 41.91 20.50
C ASP A 913 -27.47 41.85 20.45
N LEU A 914 -26.87 40.67 20.30
CA LEU A 914 -25.42 40.46 20.23
C LEU A 914 -24.85 40.49 18.79
N GLY A 915 -25.70 40.74 17.79
CA GLY A 915 -25.32 40.71 16.39
C GLY A 915 -25.15 39.28 15.82
N PRO A 916 -24.69 39.16 14.56
CA PRO A 916 -24.49 37.86 13.92
C PRO A 916 -23.30 37.11 14.53
N VAL A 917 -23.51 35.83 14.88
CA VAL A 917 -22.42 34.95 15.33
C VAL A 917 -21.42 34.73 14.19
N GLN A 918 -20.15 35.02 14.46
CA GLN A 918 -19.02 34.86 13.54
C GLN A 918 -18.28 33.53 13.80
N TYR A 919 -17.36 33.16 12.90
CA TYR A 919 -16.54 31.95 13.03
C TYR A 919 -15.80 31.89 14.37
N GLY A 920 -15.75 30.70 14.98
CA GLY A 920 -15.25 30.50 16.34
C GLY A 920 -16.28 30.81 17.45
N GLY A 921 -17.47 31.30 17.10
CA GLY A 921 -18.53 31.66 18.03
C GLY A 921 -18.45 33.12 18.52
N TRP A 922 -17.67 33.98 17.87
CA TRP A 922 -17.54 35.38 18.25
C TRP A 922 -18.84 36.16 17.99
N VAL A 923 -19.14 37.12 18.87
CA VAL A 923 -20.27 38.06 18.74
C VAL A 923 -19.73 39.49 18.71
N ASP A 924 -20.53 40.45 18.25
CA ASP A 924 -20.07 41.83 18.10
C ASP A 924 -19.77 42.47 19.47
N GLY A 925 -18.61 43.15 19.56
CA GLY A 925 -18.08 43.70 20.83
C GLY A 925 -17.24 42.72 21.67
N GLY A 926 -17.32 41.42 21.38
CA GLY A 926 -16.51 40.37 22.00
C GLY A 926 -15.02 40.55 21.74
N LYS A 927 -14.19 40.38 22.78
CA LYS A 927 -12.73 40.58 22.69
C LYS A 927 -11.95 39.72 23.69
N VAL A 928 -10.66 39.56 23.44
CA VAL A 928 -9.73 39.00 24.44
C VAL A 928 -9.11 40.15 25.23
N LYS A 929 -9.17 40.07 26.56
CA LYS A 929 -8.49 40.99 27.48
C LYS A 929 -7.72 40.16 28.51
N ASP A 930 -6.43 40.45 28.68
CA ASP A 930 -5.55 39.78 29.65
C ASP A 930 -5.54 38.24 29.53
N GLY A 931 -5.74 37.72 28.30
CA GLY A 931 -5.85 36.28 27.99
C GLY A 931 -7.24 35.67 28.18
N VAL A 932 -8.22 36.45 28.67
CA VAL A 932 -9.60 36.00 28.93
C VAL A 932 -10.55 36.55 27.87
N VAL A 933 -11.49 35.73 27.40
CA VAL A 933 -12.60 36.17 26.54
C VAL A 933 -13.59 36.98 27.38
N VAL A 934 -13.85 38.22 26.98
CA VAL A 934 -14.82 39.13 27.62
C VAL A 934 -15.82 39.68 26.60
N ASP A 935 -16.99 40.08 27.10
CA ASP A 935 -18.12 40.61 26.32
C ASP A 935 -18.59 39.66 25.20
N ASN A 936 -18.45 38.36 25.42
CA ASN A 936 -18.84 37.29 24.49
C ASN A 936 -19.27 36.04 25.28
N PRO A 937 -20.46 35.46 25.07
CA PRO A 937 -21.00 34.33 25.86
C PRO A 937 -20.39 32.95 25.53
N ILE A 938 -19.22 32.89 24.87
CA ILE A 938 -18.50 31.62 24.58
C ILE A 938 -18.33 30.78 25.86
N PRO A 939 -18.53 29.44 25.81
CA PRO A 939 -18.33 28.56 26.96
C PRO A 939 -16.94 28.69 27.60
N HIS A 940 -16.89 28.78 28.93
CA HIS A 940 -15.64 28.89 29.70
C HIS A 940 -14.73 27.67 29.45
N GLY A 941 -13.64 27.88 28.71
CA GLY A 941 -12.67 26.83 28.35
C GLY A 941 -12.16 26.87 26.90
N HIS A 942 -12.64 27.81 26.09
CA HIS A 942 -12.15 28.13 24.73
C HIS A 942 -10.89 28.99 24.73
#